data_AF-A0A6S6SCC8-F1
#
_entry.id   AF-A0A6S6SCC8-F1
#
_cell.length_a   1.000
_cell.length_b   1.000
_cell.length_c   1.000
_cell.angle_alpha   90.00
_cell.angle_beta   90.00
_cell.angle_gamma   90.00
#
_symmetry.space_group_name_H-M   'P 1'
#
loop_
_entity.id
_entity.type
_entity.pdbx_description
1 polymer ?
#
loop_
_entity_poly.entity_id
_entity_poly.type
_entity_poly.pdbx_seq_one_letter_code
_entity_poly.pdbx_strand_id
1 'polypeptide(L)'
;MKALLFSGLFFLTASLITGFSYRSHEWLPILLASILGYAFARIGTLNKHIQTLNSRLNTLETSTSHTEQTSSTKESALTVSSDTKDQANKVSSVTPVSTRPVVNTPREAATKSPPSAPYDWQAINKEQPVFIQKALSYLTNYFTGGNLFVRIGIILLFFGVSFLLRYVSEKGLFPIEYRLMATAIGSISLLIFGWRIRKKKATYSLLIQGAAIGILYLTIFAAFSLYHLLEPIPAFVLLLLISLFAAALAVMQNAQSLALLGFTGGFLAPILTSSGSNNHIGLFSYYIILNVALLAVAWFKAWRPLNLLGFLFTFVVGGAWGISSYNPEKFSTTEPFLIIFFILYVAIAVLFALRQPPKLKGYVDGSLLFGVPLAASAMQYAIIKEVEYGVAFSSLAMGTFYLILAWGIWKKAGEKLRLLAEAFLALGIIFSSLAIPFALAPAHTAAAWGLEGMGLIWLGSRQNRLSVRSFGLLLYAAAGFFVLFHHRDIEALPFANSPFISYCMMAIASILSAFILYKPFAGRKAWEETLSPFMLITGLIWLFNGFTQQVFRHFGNEWLTSSSILLASMVSIGFVITVKRSKPEWQHAWYLVIGLLGIMIFGLLSNFNGSPQKAYAPSHHGGWLVWPFAFATLYWSYRQLDISKALLKYQPILHIAAALLLIIAITWEGTHLIRHNANITNDWLFAWFAVPSLLGLWTMLKAKIWPFSSHEDAYLLISSSILCMILLVWGLFSFSSSGDAAPLPWLPLLNPLDILLGLILVTLFYWWQRIQDHEQLPSLNEKLPIAIISISGLLAFAWLNITIFRLAHHHFGIAYSPSPLFNSALVQSSVSILWALTGVLLTIFANRKQWRQIWFVGGALLVLVVAKLFLIDLSEIDTLARIVSFLVVGLMLTSIGYFAPLPENTEQTPEEQDTSHV
;
A
#
# COMPACT_ATOMS: atom_id res chain seq x y z
N MET A 1 -15.57 -7.62 4.46
CA MET A 1 -14.39 -8.38 4.95
C MET A 1 -13.10 -8.00 4.22
N LYS A 2 -13.00 -8.10 2.88
CA LYS A 2 -11.88 -7.47 2.13
C LYS A 2 -11.78 -5.97 2.42
N ALA A 3 -12.91 -5.25 2.48
CA ALA A 3 -12.96 -3.84 2.85
C ALA A 3 -12.51 -3.54 4.30
N LEU A 4 -12.73 -4.45 5.26
CA LEU A 4 -12.28 -4.31 6.66
C LEU A 4 -10.78 -4.63 6.80
N LEU A 5 -10.28 -5.60 6.03
CA LEU A 5 -8.85 -5.84 5.88
C LEU A 5 -8.14 -4.65 5.21
N PHE A 6 -8.78 -4.03 4.22
CA PHE A 6 -8.26 -2.82 3.55
C PHE A 6 -8.33 -1.58 4.46
N SER A 7 -9.40 -1.39 5.23
CA SER A 7 -9.47 -0.30 6.21
C SER A 7 -8.47 -0.54 7.35
N GLY A 8 -8.32 -1.78 7.81
CA GLY A 8 -7.29 -2.17 8.78
C GLY A 8 -5.89 -1.89 8.28
N LEU A 9 -5.56 -2.32 7.04
CA LEU A 9 -4.26 -2.05 6.42
C LEU A 9 -4.04 -0.54 6.21
N PHE A 10 -5.09 0.21 5.86
CA PHE A 10 -5.08 1.66 5.72
C PHE A 10 -4.78 2.36 7.05
N PHE A 11 -5.44 1.98 8.15
CA PHE A 11 -5.15 2.54 9.47
C PHE A 11 -3.77 2.13 9.98
N LEU A 12 -3.30 0.93 9.64
CA LEU A 12 -1.96 0.44 9.98
C LEU A 12 -0.86 1.22 9.24
N THR A 13 -1.03 1.46 7.93
CA THR A 13 -0.07 2.25 7.14
C THR A 13 -0.17 3.74 7.43
N ALA A 14 -1.37 4.28 7.64
CA ALA A 14 -1.57 5.67 8.07
C ALA A 14 -0.93 5.91 9.44
N SER A 15 -1.08 5.00 10.40
CA SER A 15 -0.47 5.08 11.74
C SER A 15 1.05 4.94 11.71
N LEU A 16 1.60 4.10 10.82
CA LEU A 16 3.05 4.01 10.61
C LEU A 16 3.60 5.34 10.06
N ILE A 17 2.93 5.93 9.06
CA ILE A 17 3.40 7.16 8.40
C ILE A 17 3.23 8.40 9.30
N THR A 18 2.13 8.50 10.06
CA THR A 18 1.94 9.57 11.05
C THR A 18 2.87 9.41 12.26
N GLY A 19 3.11 8.18 12.71
CA GLY A 19 4.07 7.86 13.77
C GLY A 19 5.52 8.23 13.42
N PHE A 20 5.90 8.13 12.13
CA PHE A 20 7.21 8.60 11.67
C PHE A 20 7.34 10.13 11.60
N SER A 21 6.22 10.87 11.59
CA SER A 21 6.22 12.34 11.49
C SER A 21 6.11 13.05 12.85
N TYR A 22 5.69 12.35 13.92
CA TYR A 22 5.57 12.90 15.28
C TYR A 22 6.50 12.19 16.27
N ARG A 23 7.31 12.96 16.99
CA ARG A 23 8.20 12.54 18.09
C ARG A 23 7.46 12.14 19.39
N SER A 24 6.20 11.66 19.34
CA SER A 24 5.43 11.29 20.55
C SER A 24 5.33 9.77 20.71
N HIS A 25 5.31 9.27 21.95
CA HIS A 25 5.20 7.83 22.29
C HIS A 25 3.82 7.20 21.99
N GLU A 26 2.91 7.93 21.33
CA GLU A 26 1.50 7.55 21.10
C GLU A 26 1.28 6.69 19.84
N TRP A 27 2.30 6.47 19.02
CA TRP A 27 2.18 5.59 17.84
C TRP A 27 2.13 4.10 18.22
N LEU A 28 2.74 3.71 19.35
CA LEU A 28 2.85 2.31 19.77
C LEU A 28 1.48 1.67 20.11
N PRO A 29 0.56 2.33 20.86
CA PRO A 29 -0.77 1.79 21.12
C PRO A 29 -1.63 1.67 19.86
N ILE A 30 -1.53 2.62 18.92
CA ILE A 30 -2.29 2.61 17.66
C ILE A 30 -1.78 1.50 16.74
N LEU A 31 -0.46 1.30 16.69
CA LEU A 31 0.18 0.22 15.95
C LEU A 31 -0.18 -1.16 16.55
N LEU A 32 -0.17 -1.29 17.89
CA LEU A 32 -0.63 -2.48 18.60
C LEU A 32 -2.12 -2.77 18.39
N ALA A 33 -2.99 -1.77 18.48
CA ALA A 33 -4.43 -1.91 18.22
C ALA A 33 -4.71 -2.33 16.76
N SER A 34 -3.93 -1.82 15.82
CA SER A 34 -4.04 -2.16 14.40
C SER A 34 -3.54 -3.58 14.10
N ILE A 35 -2.44 -4.01 14.73
CA ILE A 35 -1.95 -5.40 14.66
C ILE A 35 -2.96 -6.36 15.28
N LEU A 36 -3.52 -6.02 16.44
CA LEU A 36 -4.56 -6.82 17.11
C LEU A 36 -5.82 -6.91 16.24
N GLY A 37 -6.28 -5.80 15.66
CA GLY A 37 -7.40 -5.78 14.71
C GLY A 37 -7.16 -6.66 13.48
N TYR A 38 -5.95 -6.62 12.91
CA TYR A 38 -5.54 -7.49 11.80
C TYR A 38 -5.51 -8.97 12.21
N ALA A 39 -4.96 -9.27 13.39
CA ALA A 39 -4.90 -10.62 13.94
C ALA A 39 -6.30 -11.20 14.18
N PHE A 40 -7.21 -10.45 14.81
CA PHE A 40 -8.60 -10.86 15.01
C PHE A 40 -9.33 -11.09 13.68
N ALA A 41 -9.13 -10.21 12.69
CA ALA A 41 -9.68 -10.41 11.36
C ALA A 41 -9.15 -11.69 10.70
N ARG A 42 -7.84 -11.99 10.86
CA ARG A 42 -7.22 -13.19 10.31
C ARG A 42 -7.68 -14.47 11.01
N ILE A 43 -7.80 -14.45 12.34
CA ILE A 43 -8.36 -15.55 13.14
C ILE A 43 -9.79 -15.84 12.71
N GLY A 44 -10.61 -14.80 12.52
CA GLY A 44 -11.97 -14.95 11.98
C GLY A 44 -12.00 -15.57 10.57
N THR A 45 -11.03 -15.25 9.71
CA THR A 45 -10.91 -15.90 8.38
C THR A 45 -10.46 -17.35 8.45
N LEU A 46 -9.63 -17.70 9.44
CA LEU A 46 -9.15 -19.06 9.65
C LEU A 46 -10.28 -19.95 10.18
N ASN A 47 -11.04 -19.47 11.17
CA ASN A 47 -12.19 -20.19 11.71
C ASN A 47 -13.26 -20.48 10.64
N LYS A 48 -13.53 -19.53 9.74
CA LYS A 48 -14.45 -19.77 8.62
C LYS A 48 -13.92 -20.80 7.63
N HIS A 49 -12.62 -20.80 7.34
CA HIS A 49 -12.02 -21.84 6.49
C HIS A 49 -12.12 -23.21 7.15
N ILE A 50 -11.84 -23.31 8.45
CA ILE A 50 -11.97 -24.55 9.22
C ILE A 50 -13.41 -25.04 9.23
N GLN A 51 -14.40 -24.16 9.48
CA GLN A 51 -15.82 -24.52 9.42
C GLN A 51 -16.24 -24.99 8.01
N THR A 52 -15.73 -24.37 6.95
CA THR A 52 -16.01 -24.76 5.57
C THR A 52 -15.32 -26.07 5.19
N LEU A 53 -14.14 -26.33 5.75
CA LEU A 53 -13.44 -27.60 5.58
C LEU A 53 -14.19 -28.72 6.31
N ASN A 54 -14.58 -28.50 7.56
CA ASN A 54 -15.32 -29.47 8.37
C ASN A 54 -16.69 -29.77 7.76
N SER A 55 -17.40 -28.77 7.21
CA SER A 55 -18.66 -29.04 6.52
C SER A 55 -18.45 -29.88 5.25
N ARG A 56 -17.38 -29.61 4.48
CA ARG A 56 -17.01 -30.44 3.32
C ARG A 56 -16.59 -31.85 3.71
N LEU A 57 -15.87 -32.00 4.81
CA LEU A 57 -15.42 -33.28 5.33
C LEU A 57 -16.64 -34.11 5.78
N ASN A 58 -17.55 -33.51 6.55
CA ASN A 58 -18.80 -34.15 6.96
C ASN A 58 -19.68 -34.53 5.76
N THR A 59 -19.74 -33.71 4.71
CA THR A 59 -20.47 -34.06 3.47
C THR A 59 -19.81 -35.21 2.71
N LEU A 60 -18.48 -35.30 2.73
CA LEU A 60 -17.76 -36.42 2.11
C LEU A 60 -17.94 -37.70 2.93
N GLU A 61 -17.80 -37.64 4.25
CA GLU A 61 -18.02 -38.78 5.16
C GLU A 61 -19.46 -39.32 5.06
N THR A 62 -20.47 -38.43 5.02
CA THR A 62 -21.87 -38.83 4.78
C THR A 62 -22.12 -39.39 3.38
N SER A 63 -21.40 -38.91 2.36
CA SER A 63 -21.47 -39.49 1.01
C SER A 63 -20.81 -40.86 0.93
N THR A 64 -19.74 -41.09 1.71
CA THR A 64 -19.01 -42.36 1.74
C THR A 64 -19.81 -43.43 2.50
N SER A 65 -20.45 -43.06 3.62
CA SER A 65 -21.33 -43.96 4.39
C SER A 65 -22.63 -44.32 3.66
N HIS A 66 -23.22 -43.39 2.89
CA HIS A 66 -24.32 -43.72 2.00
C HIS A 66 -23.90 -44.63 0.84
N THR A 67 -22.68 -44.49 0.32
CA THR A 67 -22.19 -45.37 -0.76
C THR A 67 -21.97 -46.80 -0.26
N GLU A 68 -21.44 -46.99 0.96
CA GLU A 68 -21.25 -48.32 1.58
C GLU A 68 -22.58 -49.01 1.94
N GLN A 69 -23.59 -48.27 2.43
CA GLN A 69 -24.92 -48.83 2.71
C GLN A 69 -25.72 -49.18 1.43
N THR A 70 -25.51 -48.45 0.33
CA THR A 70 -26.22 -48.75 -0.93
C THR A 70 -25.60 -49.94 -1.67
N SER A 71 -24.32 -50.23 -1.45
CA SER A 71 -23.67 -51.45 -1.97
C SER A 71 -24.06 -52.73 -1.22
N SER A 72 -24.35 -52.69 0.08
CA SER A 72 -24.67 -53.92 0.84
C SER A 72 -26.12 -54.42 0.66
N THR A 73 -27.03 -53.58 0.15
CA THR A 73 -28.45 -53.98 -0.04
C THR A 73 -28.75 -54.50 -1.45
N LYS A 74 -27.84 -54.37 -2.42
CA LYS A 74 -28.06 -54.77 -3.82
C LYS A 74 -27.57 -56.17 -4.19
N GLU A 75 -26.99 -56.92 -3.27
CA GLU A 75 -26.38 -58.23 -3.54
C GLU A 75 -27.20 -59.44 -3.01
N SER A 76 -28.37 -59.21 -2.39
CA SER A 76 -29.17 -60.30 -1.78
C SER A 76 -30.55 -60.55 -2.40
N ALA A 77 -30.92 -59.90 -3.51
CA ALA A 77 -32.21 -60.17 -4.15
C ALA A 77 -32.06 -60.19 -5.67
N LEU A 78 -31.90 -61.40 -6.23
CA LEU A 78 -32.66 -61.92 -7.38
C LEU A 78 -32.00 -63.21 -7.89
N THR A 79 -32.43 -64.34 -7.32
CA THR A 79 -32.27 -65.65 -7.94
C THR A 79 -33.67 -66.26 -8.12
N VAL A 80 -33.95 -66.67 -9.36
CA VAL A 80 -34.95 -67.66 -9.81
C VAL A 80 -36.43 -67.24 -9.86
N SER A 81 -36.94 -67.07 -11.09
CA SER A 81 -38.04 -67.90 -11.64
C SER A 81 -38.22 -67.65 -13.14
N SER A 82 -38.31 -68.74 -13.89
CA SER A 82 -38.63 -68.89 -15.31
C SER A 82 -40.04 -68.38 -15.67
N ASP A 83 -40.29 -67.91 -16.91
CA ASP A 83 -40.79 -68.77 -17.99
C ASP A 83 -41.26 -68.03 -19.27
N THR A 84 -40.95 -68.66 -20.41
CA THR A 84 -41.61 -68.69 -21.74
C THR A 84 -41.85 -67.46 -22.67
N LYS A 85 -41.38 -67.70 -23.92
CA LYS A 85 -42.04 -67.58 -25.24
C LYS A 85 -41.80 -66.36 -26.15
N ASP A 86 -41.11 -66.68 -27.26
CA ASP A 86 -41.44 -66.41 -28.67
C ASP A 86 -42.02 -65.05 -29.08
N GLN A 87 -41.30 -64.34 -29.97
CA GLN A 87 -41.71 -64.22 -31.37
C GLN A 87 -40.64 -63.57 -32.27
N ALA A 88 -40.68 -63.96 -33.53
CA ALA A 88 -39.67 -63.79 -34.57
C ALA A 88 -39.86 -62.54 -35.46
N ASN A 89 -38.77 -62.23 -36.18
CA ASN A 89 -38.68 -61.63 -37.52
C ASN A 89 -39.12 -60.17 -37.79
N LYS A 90 -38.16 -59.36 -38.27
CA LYS A 90 -38.25 -58.75 -39.61
C LYS A 90 -36.88 -58.35 -40.19
N VAL A 91 -36.66 -58.74 -41.44
CA VAL A 91 -35.50 -58.49 -42.32
C VAL A 91 -35.80 -57.34 -43.29
N SER A 92 -34.72 -56.73 -43.84
CA SER A 92 -34.59 -55.99 -45.14
C SER A 92 -34.28 -54.50 -44.95
N SER A 93 -33.06 -54.00 -45.16
CA SER A 93 -32.26 -53.83 -46.40
C SER A 93 -32.37 -52.41 -46.98
N VAL A 94 -31.23 -51.88 -47.45
CA VAL A 94 -30.98 -51.13 -48.71
C VAL A 94 -29.86 -50.09 -48.52
N THR A 95 -28.81 -50.25 -49.33
CA THR A 95 -27.93 -49.15 -49.78
C THR A 95 -28.32 -48.85 -51.24
N PRO A 96 -28.22 -47.60 -51.75
CA PRO A 96 -27.14 -47.34 -52.72
C PRO A 96 -26.57 -45.89 -52.76
N VAL A 97 -25.26 -45.84 -53.03
CA VAL A 97 -24.44 -44.94 -53.89
C VAL A 97 -25.03 -43.61 -54.45
N SER A 98 -24.32 -42.47 -54.27
CA SER A 98 -23.65 -41.70 -55.36
C SER A 98 -23.15 -40.26 -54.99
N THR A 99 -21.95 -39.92 -55.50
CA THR A 99 -21.39 -38.59 -55.92
C THR A 99 -20.91 -37.48 -54.96
N ARG A 100 -19.57 -37.40 -54.79
CA ARG A 100 -18.56 -36.27 -54.84
C ARG A 100 -18.97 -34.79 -54.55
N PRO A 101 -18.08 -33.89 -54.04
CA PRO A 101 -16.63 -33.86 -54.27
C PRO A 101 -15.71 -33.63 -53.04
N VAL A 102 -14.44 -33.94 -53.27
CA VAL A 102 -13.28 -33.75 -52.39
C VAL A 102 -12.94 -32.26 -52.28
N VAL A 103 -12.94 -31.74 -51.06
CA VAL A 103 -12.17 -30.54 -50.69
C VAL A 103 -10.95 -31.02 -49.92
N ASN A 104 -9.78 -30.80 -50.50
CA ASN A 104 -8.49 -31.04 -49.86
C ASN A 104 -8.27 -29.98 -48.76
N THR A 105 -8.49 -30.35 -47.50
CA THR A 105 -7.82 -29.70 -46.37
C THR A 105 -6.55 -30.49 -46.03
N PRO A 106 -5.39 -29.84 -45.85
CA PRO A 106 -4.18 -30.53 -45.45
C PRO A 106 -4.38 -31.19 -44.08
N ARG A 107 -4.14 -32.51 -44.06
CA ARG A 107 -4.04 -33.32 -42.85
C ARG A 107 -2.90 -32.78 -41.98
N GLU A 108 -3.27 -32.02 -40.94
CA GLU A 108 -2.37 -31.76 -39.82
C GLU A 108 -2.12 -33.11 -39.15
N ALA A 109 -0.90 -33.61 -39.31
CA ALA A 109 -0.45 -34.81 -38.67
C ALA A 109 -0.52 -34.58 -37.16
N ALA A 110 -1.38 -35.33 -36.48
CA ALA A 110 -1.36 -35.47 -35.03
C ALA A 110 0.01 -36.06 -34.62
N THR A 111 0.98 -35.19 -34.35
CA THR A 111 2.19 -35.56 -33.64
C THR A 111 1.79 -35.91 -32.22
N LYS A 112 1.86 -37.21 -31.89
CA LYS A 112 1.79 -37.70 -30.53
C LYS A 112 2.83 -36.96 -29.69
N SER A 113 2.38 -36.25 -28.67
CA SER A 113 3.21 -35.71 -27.60
C SER A 113 3.98 -36.86 -26.94
N PRO A 114 5.30 -36.73 -26.70
CA PRO A 114 6.02 -37.72 -25.90
C PRO A 114 5.52 -37.67 -24.44
N PRO A 115 5.62 -38.77 -23.67
CA PRO A 115 5.29 -38.76 -22.26
C PRO A 115 6.20 -37.75 -21.54
N SER A 116 5.61 -36.91 -20.70
CA SER A 116 6.32 -35.97 -19.84
C SER A 116 7.21 -36.72 -18.86
N ALA A 117 8.53 -36.70 -19.09
CA ALA A 117 9.51 -37.08 -18.09
C ALA A 117 9.43 -36.13 -16.88
N PRO A 118 9.79 -36.58 -15.66
CA PRO A 118 9.76 -35.76 -14.46
C PRO A 118 10.63 -34.50 -14.64
N TYR A 119 10.07 -33.34 -14.32
CA TYR A 119 10.80 -32.07 -14.35
C TYR A 119 11.81 -32.05 -13.19
N ASP A 120 13.11 -32.14 -13.52
CA ASP A 120 14.19 -32.03 -12.54
C ASP A 120 14.47 -30.55 -12.23
N TRP A 121 14.00 -30.09 -11.07
CA TRP A 121 14.21 -28.73 -10.59
C TRP A 121 15.66 -28.42 -10.18
N GLN A 122 16.59 -29.40 -10.21
CA GLN A 122 17.99 -29.17 -9.85
C GLN A 122 18.84 -28.53 -10.96
N ALA A 123 18.35 -28.46 -12.21
CA ALA A 123 19.14 -27.95 -13.33
C ALA A 123 19.16 -26.40 -13.48
N ILE A 124 18.42 -25.65 -12.65
CA ILE A 124 18.32 -24.18 -12.76
C ILE A 124 19.42 -23.42 -11.98
N ASN A 125 20.21 -24.10 -11.15
CA ASN A 125 21.37 -23.51 -10.49
C ASN A 125 22.69 -23.87 -11.18
N LYS A 126 22.94 -23.30 -12.35
CA LYS A 126 24.32 -23.00 -12.77
C LYS A 126 24.52 -21.50 -12.65
N GLU A 127 24.94 -21.09 -11.46
CA GLU A 127 25.51 -19.76 -11.23
C GLU A 127 26.54 -19.48 -12.32
N GLN A 128 26.34 -18.38 -13.05
CA GLN A 128 27.33 -17.93 -14.01
C GLN A 128 28.58 -17.52 -13.22
N PRO A 129 29.76 -18.08 -13.52
CA PRO A 129 30.96 -17.75 -12.76
C PRO A 129 31.32 -16.28 -12.95
N VAL A 130 31.54 -15.62 -11.82
CA VAL A 130 31.97 -14.22 -11.67
C VAL A 130 33.20 -13.95 -12.54
N PHE A 131 33.28 -12.74 -13.12
CA PHE A 131 34.31 -12.24 -14.04
C PHE A 131 35.75 -12.69 -13.71
N ILE A 132 36.08 -12.78 -12.43
CA ILE A 132 37.39 -13.18 -11.91
C ILE A 132 37.77 -14.61 -12.33
N GLN A 133 36.85 -15.58 -12.31
CA GLN A 133 37.13 -16.96 -12.73
C GLN A 133 37.32 -17.11 -14.25
N LYS A 134 36.64 -16.27 -15.05
CA LYS A 134 36.88 -16.18 -16.50
C LYS A 134 38.26 -15.58 -16.80
N ALA A 135 38.68 -14.56 -16.05
CA ALA A 135 40.01 -13.99 -16.19
C ALA A 135 41.11 -15.00 -15.81
N LEU A 136 40.90 -15.74 -14.72
CA LEU A 136 41.86 -16.74 -14.23
C LEU A 136 42.01 -17.93 -15.18
N SER A 137 40.90 -18.42 -15.76
CA SER A 137 40.90 -19.49 -16.76
C SER A 137 41.42 -19.05 -18.14
N TYR A 138 41.24 -17.77 -18.50
CA TYR A 138 41.85 -17.20 -19.71
C TYR A 138 43.38 -17.06 -19.56
N LEU A 139 43.85 -16.65 -18.38
CA LEU A 139 45.28 -16.59 -18.06
C LEU A 139 45.93 -17.97 -18.11
N THR A 140 45.33 -18.97 -17.46
CA THR A 140 45.86 -20.34 -17.49
C THR A 140 45.86 -20.90 -18.91
N ASN A 141 44.79 -20.74 -19.69
CA ASN A 141 44.74 -21.20 -21.09
C ASN A 141 45.66 -20.40 -22.03
N TYR A 142 45.92 -19.13 -21.76
CA TYR A 142 46.90 -18.33 -22.50
C TYR A 142 48.32 -18.81 -22.25
N PHE A 143 48.66 -19.18 -21.00
CA PHE A 143 49.97 -19.74 -20.69
C PHE A 143 50.12 -21.21 -21.11
N THR A 144 49.04 -21.99 -21.18
CA THR A 144 49.10 -23.44 -21.50
C THR A 144 48.77 -23.79 -22.97
N GLY A 145 48.16 -22.88 -23.75
CA GLY A 145 47.71 -23.16 -25.11
C GLY A 145 48.61 -22.63 -26.24
N GLY A 146 49.27 -23.55 -26.97
CA GLY A 146 49.81 -23.34 -28.33
C GLY A 146 51.18 -22.63 -28.42
N ASN A 147 52.19 -23.41 -28.82
CA ASN A 147 53.62 -23.06 -29.02
C ASN A 147 54.26 -22.26 -27.87
N LEU A 148 54.14 -22.80 -26.66
CA LEU A 148 54.78 -22.34 -25.42
C LEU A 148 56.25 -21.99 -25.64
N PHE A 149 56.98 -22.83 -26.38
CA PHE A 149 58.41 -22.64 -26.67
C PHE A 149 58.71 -21.36 -27.45
N VAL A 150 57.83 -20.94 -28.37
CA VAL A 150 58.01 -19.65 -29.08
C VAL A 150 57.72 -18.47 -28.17
N ARG A 151 56.71 -18.55 -27.30
CA ARG A 151 56.36 -17.46 -26.37
C ARG A 151 57.42 -17.29 -25.27
N ILE A 152 57.85 -18.41 -24.68
CA ILE A 152 58.98 -18.45 -23.75
C ILE A 152 60.26 -18.01 -24.46
N GLY A 153 60.52 -18.49 -25.68
CA GLY A 153 61.69 -18.11 -26.46
C GLY A 153 61.77 -16.61 -26.76
N ILE A 154 60.63 -15.94 -27.02
CA ILE A 154 60.59 -14.48 -27.22
C ILE A 154 60.82 -13.73 -25.91
N ILE A 155 60.25 -14.20 -24.80
CA ILE A 155 60.50 -13.61 -23.47
C ILE A 155 61.98 -13.78 -23.09
N LEU A 156 62.57 -14.96 -23.32
CA LEU A 156 63.99 -15.24 -23.13
C LEU A 156 64.88 -14.43 -24.07
N LEU A 157 64.48 -14.22 -25.32
CA LEU A 157 65.21 -13.36 -26.27
C LEU A 157 65.10 -11.90 -25.85
N PHE A 158 63.95 -11.46 -25.35
CA PHE A 158 63.75 -10.12 -24.80
C PHE A 158 64.61 -9.87 -23.54
N PHE A 159 64.63 -10.82 -22.60
CA PHE A 159 65.55 -10.78 -21.46
C PHE A 159 67.00 -10.90 -21.90
N GLY A 160 67.31 -11.77 -22.84
CA GLY A 160 68.64 -11.97 -23.41
C GLY A 160 69.18 -10.72 -24.07
N VAL A 161 68.37 -10.01 -24.86
CA VAL A 161 68.71 -8.70 -25.46
C VAL A 161 68.84 -7.64 -24.37
N SER A 162 67.94 -7.59 -23.38
CA SER A 162 68.04 -6.64 -22.26
C SER A 162 69.30 -6.86 -21.41
N PHE A 163 69.67 -8.12 -21.15
CA PHE A 163 70.88 -8.50 -20.45
C PHE A 163 72.14 -8.32 -21.31
N LEU A 164 72.07 -8.57 -22.63
CA LEU A 164 73.17 -8.27 -23.56
C LEU A 164 73.41 -6.76 -23.63
N LEU A 165 72.35 -5.95 -23.66
CA LEU A 165 72.44 -4.49 -23.61
C LEU A 165 73.01 -4.01 -22.29
N ARG A 166 72.61 -4.63 -21.17
CA ARG A 166 73.18 -4.37 -19.85
C ARG A 166 74.65 -4.79 -19.75
N TYR A 167 75.01 -5.95 -20.31
CA TYR A 167 76.38 -6.47 -20.33
C TYR A 167 77.31 -5.60 -21.18
N VAL A 168 76.87 -5.21 -22.38
CA VAL A 168 77.59 -4.26 -23.24
C VAL A 168 77.63 -2.87 -22.59
N SER A 169 76.60 -2.51 -21.82
CA SER A 169 76.56 -1.28 -21.05
C SER A 169 77.62 -1.22 -19.97
N GLU A 170 77.74 -2.30 -19.19
CA GLU A 170 78.68 -2.45 -18.07
C GLU A 170 80.13 -2.64 -18.54
N LYS A 171 80.36 -3.13 -19.77
CA LYS A 171 81.70 -3.34 -20.36
C LYS A 171 82.27 -2.17 -21.19
N GLY A 172 81.55 -1.05 -21.31
CA GLY A 172 82.12 0.24 -21.74
C GLY A 172 82.55 0.41 -23.20
N LEU A 173 82.18 -0.46 -24.13
CA LEU A 173 82.77 -0.46 -25.49
C LEU A 173 82.27 0.65 -26.45
N PHE A 174 81.13 1.32 -26.19
CA PHE A 174 80.54 2.37 -27.05
C PHE A 174 79.78 3.45 -26.26
N PRO A 175 79.60 4.70 -26.75
CA PRO A 175 78.68 5.70 -26.14
C PRO A 175 77.20 5.27 -26.13
N ILE A 176 76.37 5.84 -25.24
CA ILE A 176 74.98 5.40 -25.02
C ILE A 176 74.06 5.71 -26.22
N GLU A 177 74.32 6.81 -26.92
CA GLU A 177 73.62 7.24 -28.14
C GLU A 177 73.68 6.14 -29.21
N TYR A 178 74.90 5.62 -29.49
CA TYR A 178 75.11 4.58 -30.49
C TYR A 178 74.51 3.24 -30.09
N ARG A 179 74.46 2.92 -28.79
CA ARG A 179 73.81 1.70 -28.28
C ARG A 179 72.30 1.75 -28.49
N LEU A 180 71.66 2.87 -28.17
CA LEU A 180 70.22 3.06 -28.39
C LEU A 180 69.89 3.18 -29.88
N MET A 181 70.78 3.75 -30.71
CA MET A 181 70.65 3.69 -32.17
C MET A 181 70.77 2.26 -32.69
N ALA A 182 71.70 1.45 -32.15
CA ALA A 182 71.84 0.05 -32.54
C ALA A 182 70.62 -0.79 -32.16
N THR A 183 70.00 -0.55 -30.99
CA THR A 183 68.74 -1.23 -30.62
C THR A 183 67.58 -0.79 -31.49
N ALA A 184 67.51 0.50 -31.83
CA ALA A 184 66.50 1.02 -32.75
C ALA A 184 66.65 0.41 -34.15
N ILE A 185 67.87 0.39 -34.71
CA ILE A 185 68.18 -0.23 -36.01
C ILE A 185 67.90 -1.73 -35.98
N GLY A 186 68.28 -2.43 -34.91
CA GLY A 186 67.98 -3.85 -34.72
C GLY A 186 66.48 -4.13 -34.71
N SER A 187 65.71 -3.30 -34.01
CA SER A 187 64.25 -3.41 -33.96
C SER A 187 63.60 -3.09 -35.30
N ILE A 188 64.07 -2.08 -36.03
CA ILE A 188 63.62 -1.78 -37.39
C ILE A 188 63.94 -2.95 -38.33
N SER A 189 65.12 -3.57 -38.20
CA SER A 189 65.52 -4.74 -38.97
C SER A 189 64.60 -5.94 -38.69
N LEU A 190 64.23 -6.17 -37.42
CA LEU A 190 63.25 -7.17 -37.01
C LEU A 190 61.85 -6.87 -37.56
N LEU A 191 61.43 -5.60 -37.61
CA LEU A 191 60.16 -5.19 -38.24
C LEU A 191 60.15 -5.50 -39.74
N ILE A 192 61.22 -5.16 -40.46
CA ILE A 192 61.37 -5.45 -41.89
C ILE A 192 61.39 -6.96 -42.14
N PHE A 193 62.11 -7.71 -41.30
CA PHE A 193 62.16 -9.16 -41.38
C PHE A 193 60.78 -9.79 -41.15
N GLY A 194 60.10 -9.38 -40.07
CA GLY A 194 58.73 -9.77 -39.76
C GLY A 194 57.77 -9.46 -40.92
N TRP A 195 57.89 -8.27 -41.51
CA TRP A 195 57.12 -7.86 -42.69
C TRP A 195 57.38 -8.76 -43.91
N ARG A 196 58.63 -9.16 -44.18
CA ARG A 196 58.97 -10.05 -45.30
C ARG A 196 58.39 -11.46 -45.13
N ILE A 197 58.45 -12.02 -43.92
CA ILE A 197 57.97 -13.39 -43.66
C ILE A 197 56.45 -13.50 -43.47
N ARG A 198 55.72 -12.37 -43.43
CA ARG A 198 54.26 -12.32 -43.15
C ARG A 198 53.40 -13.21 -44.03
N LYS A 199 53.78 -13.39 -45.30
CA LYS A 199 53.05 -14.23 -46.26
C LYS A 199 53.28 -15.73 -46.03
N LYS A 200 54.39 -16.13 -45.41
CA LYS A 200 54.77 -17.53 -45.20
C LYS A 200 54.44 -18.03 -43.79
N LYS A 201 54.60 -17.19 -42.75
CA LYS A 201 54.37 -17.53 -41.34
C LYS A 201 53.68 -16.39 -40.59
N ALA A 202 52.37 -16.23 -40.80
CA ALA A 202 51.59 -15.10 -40.29
C ALA A 202 51.70 -14.92 -38.75
N THR A 203 51.45 -15.95 -37.95
CA THR A 203 51.50 -15.85 -36.48
C THR A 203 52.90 -15.48 -35.95
N TYR A 204 53.95 -16.05 -36.57
CA TYR A 204 55.34 -15.79 -36.18
C TYR A 204 55.77 -14.37 -36.55
N SER A 205 55.32 -13.86 -37.71
CA SER A 205 55.57 -12.49 -38.15
C SER A 205 54.99 -11.44 -37.19
N LEU A 206 53.77 -11.67 -36.68
CA LEU A 206 53.09 -10.76 -35.75
C LEU A 206 53.77 -10.71 -34.39
N LEU A 207 54.28 -11.85 -33.91
CA LEU A 207 55.03 -11.94 -32.68
C LEU A 207 56.36 -11.17 -32.77
N ILE A 208 57.11 -11.34 -33.87
CA ILE A 208 58.38 -10.62 -34.09
C ILE A 208 58.12 -9.11 -34.22
N GLN A 209 57.10 -8.71 -34.99
CA GLN A 209 56.75 -7.29 -35.15
C GLN A 209 56.30 -6.66 -33.83
N GLY A 210 55.48 -7.36 -33.05
CA GLY A 210 55.05 -6.90 -31.73
C GLY A 210 56.22 -6.74 -30.76
N ALA A 211 57.14 -7.71 -30.73
CA ALA A 211 58.37 -7.62 -29.93
C ALA A 211 59.24 -6.44 -30.37
N ALA A 212 59.42 -6.23 -31.67
CA ALA A 212 60.22 -5.12 -32.20
C ALA A 212 59.59 -3.74 -31.90
N ILE A 213 58.26 -3.59 -32.01
CA ILE A 213 57.55 -2.38 -31.58
C ILE A 213 57.73 -2.15 -30.07
N GLY A 214 57.61 -3.20 -29.25
CA GLY A 214 57.84 -3.12 -27.81
C GLY A 214 59.26 -2.68 -27.45
N ILE A 215 60.28 -3.20 -28.14
CA ILE A 215 61.68 -2.80 -27.94
C ILE A 215 61.90 -1.35 -28.37
N LEU A 216 61.29 -0.89 -29.48
CA LEU A 216 61.35 0.53 -29.88
C LEU A 216 60.71 1.45 -28.82
N TYR A 217 59.57 1.06 -28.28
CA TYR A 217 58.92 1.77 -27.17
C TYR A 217 59.85 1.93 -25.97
N LEU A 218 60.45 0.83 -25.52
CA LEU A 218 61.38 0.84 -24.39
C LEU A 218 62.67 1.61 -24.70
N THR A 219 63.13 1.57 -25.94
CA THR A 219 64.33 2.33 -26.38
C THR A 219 64.07 3.83 -26.27
N ILE A 220 62.93 4.32 -26.76
CA ILE A 220 62.56 5.74 -26.64
C ILE A 220 62.29 6.13 -25.19
N PHE A 221 61.60 5.27 -24.44
CA PHE A 221 61.37 5.49 -23.02
C PHE A 221 62.69 5.57 -22.23
N ALA A 222 63.64 4.68 -22.49
CA ALA A 222 64.95 4.71 -21.85
C ALA A 222 65.73 5.97 -22.26
N ALA A 223 65.71 6.34 -23.54
CA ALA A 223 66.34 7.56 -24.03
C ALA A 223 65.80 8.82 -23.33
N PHE A 224 64.48 8.88 -23.08
CA PHE A 224 63.85 10.00 -22.39
C PHE A 224 64.03 9.94 -20.85
N SER A 225 63.60 8.84 -20.22
CA SER A 225 63.40 8.73 -18.77
C SER A 225 64.66 8.31 -18.02
N LEU A 226 65.47 7.41 -18.59
CA LEU A 226 66.64 6.85 -17.91
C LEU A 226 67.95 7.56 -18.25
N TYR A 227 68.11 8.01 -19.50
CA TYR A 227 69.35 8.62 -19.99
C TYR A 227 69.21 10.12 -20.31
N HIS A 228 68.01 10.70 -20.21
CA HIS A 228 67.74 12.12 -20.47
C HIS A 228 68.29 12.67 -21.80
N LEU A 229 68.38 11.80 -22.81
CA LEU A 229 68.89 12.10 -24.16
C LEU A 229 67.84 12.78 -25.04
N LEU A 230 66.56 12.59 -24.74
CA LEU A 230 65.44 13.17 -25.48
C LEU A 230 64.65 14.12 -24.58
N GLU A 231 64.27 15.27 -25.13
CA GLU A 231 63.30 16.16 -24.50
C GLU A 231 61.87 15.58 -24.58
N PRO A 232 60.92 16.05 -23.73
CA PRO A 232 59.56 15.51 -23.67
C PRO A 232 58.83 15.52 -25.02
N ILE A 233 58.90 16.64 -25.76
CA ILE A 233 58.14 16.81 -27.02
C ILE A 233 58.62 15.81 -28.09
N PRO A 234 59.93 15.70 -28.43
CA PRO A 234 60.43 14.68 -29.36
C PRO A 234 60.08 13.25 -28.93
N ALA A 235 60.18 12.94 -27.63
CA ALA A 235 59.84 11.61 -27.12
C ALA A 235 58.35 11.28 -27.35
N PHE A 236 57.44 12.21 -27.04
CA PHE A 236 56.01 12.04 -27.30
C PHE A 236 55.68 11.88 -28.78
N VAL A 237 56.31 12.68 -29.64
CA VAL A 237 56.11 12.59 -31.10
C VAL A 237 56.59 11.23 -31.62
N LEU A 238 57.74 10.73 -31.19
CA LEU A 238 58.25 9.41 -31.61
C LEU A 238 57.34 8.26 -31.14
N LEU A 239 56.84 8.32 -29.90
CA LEU A 239 55.91 7.32 -29.35
C LEU A 239 54.56 7.34 -30.10
N LEU A 240 54.07 8.53 -30.45
CA LEU A 240 52.88 8.69 -31.30
C LEU A 240 53.11 8.06 -32.68
N LEU A 241 54.23 8.39 -33.34
CA LEU A 241 54.55 7.87 -34.68
C LEU A 241 54.63 6.33 -34.68
N ILE A 242 55.22 5.74 -33.63
CA ILE A 242 55.27 4.28 -33.48
C ILE A 242 53.87 3.70 -33.23
N SER A 243 53.03 4.36 -32.42
CA SER A 243 51.63 3.96 -32.22
C SER A 243 50.88 3.90 -33.54
N LEU A 244 50.99 4.97 -34.34
CA LEU A 244 50.34 5.10 -35.64
C LEU A 244 50.89 4.08 -36.64
N PHE A 245 52.20 3.86 -36.65
CA PHE A 245 52.83 2.86 -37.52
C PHE A 245 52.40 1.43 -37.14
N ALA A 246 52.35 1.11 -35.84
CA ALA A 246 51.86 -0.17 -35.34
C ALA A 246 50.38 -0.37 -35.70
N ALA A 247 49.56 0.68 -35.59
CA ALA A 247 48.16 0.67 -36.01
C ALA A 247 48.01 0.44 -37.52
N ALA A 248 48.82 1.12 -38.34
CA ALA A 248 48.83 0.93 -39.80
C ALA A 248 49.23 -0.51 -40.16
N LEU A 249 50.31 -1.05 -39.59
CA LEU A 249 50.72 -2.44 -39.77
C LEU A 249 49.63 -3.43 -39.32
N ALA A 250 48.94 -3.12 -38.23
CA ALA A 250 47.85 -3.94 -37.71
C ALA A 250 46.67 -3.97 -38.67
N VAL A 251 46.24 -2.81 -39.18
CA VAL A 251 45.14 -2.71 -40.16
C VAL A 251 45.50 -3.45 -41.45
N MET A 252 46.73 -3.26 -41.97
CA MET A 252 47.21 -3.92 -43.19
C MET A 252 47.32 -5.45 -43.05
N GLN A 253 47.63 -5.96 -41.86
CA GLN A 253 47.80 -7.39 -41.59
C GLN A 253 46.60 -8.03 -40.89
N ASN A 254 45.51 -7.27 -40.69
CA ASN A 254 44.32 -7.68 -39.93
C ASN A 254 44.65 -8.26 -38.54
N ALA A 255 45.59 -7.64 -37.83
CA ALA A 255 46.18 -8.15 -36.60
C ALA A 255 45.84 -7.27 -35.40
N GLN A 256 44.70 -7.55 -34.75
CA GLN A 256 44.19 -6.78 -33.61
C GLN A 256 45.19 -6.69 -32.44
N SER A 257 45.95 -7.74 -32.16
CA SER A 257 46.93 -7.76 -31.06
C SER A 257 48.04 -6.72 -31.25
N LEU A 258 48.46 -6.49 -32.49
CA LEU A 258 49.50 -5.51 -32.82
C LEU A 258 49.02 -4.08 -32.59
N ALA A 259 47.77 -3.78 -32.95
CA ALA A 259 47.15 -2.49 -32.65
C ALA A 259 46.97 -2.29 -31.14
N LEU A 260 46.53 -3.32 -30.42
CA LEU A 260 46.35 -3.24 -28.96
C LEU A 260 47.68 -2.91 -28.27
N LEU A 261 48.78 -3.56 -28.65
CA LEU A 261 50.11 -3.26 -28.12
C LEU A 261 50.54 -1.83 -28.47
N GLY A 262 50.39 -1.43 -29.73
CA GLY A 262 50.76 -0.10 -30.20
C GLY A 262 50.02 1.03 -29.48
N PHE A 263 48.69 0.94 -29.38
CA PHE A 263 47.87 1.93 -28.70
C PHE A 263 48.00 1.88 -27.18
N THR A 264 48.19 0.70 -26.57
CA THR A 264 48.48 0.61 -25.12
C THR A 264 49.75 1.39 -24.81
N GLY A 265 50.83 1.16 -25.56
CA GLY A 265 52.06 1.94 -25.41
C GLY A 265 51.84 3.44 -25.64
N GLY A 266 51.02 3.80 -26.65
CA GLY A 266 50.70 5.18 -26.97
C GLY A 266 49.98 5.92 -25.85
N PHE A 267 48.94 5.30 -25.25
CA PHE A 267 48.20 5.89 -24.12
C PHE A 267 49.01 5.86 -22.81
N LEU A 268 49.85 4.85 -22.61
CA LEU A 268 50.66 4.73 -21.40
C LEU A 268 51.87 5.68 -21.40
N ALA A 269 52.31 6.13 -22.59
CA ALA A 269 53.48 6.98 -22.75
C ALA A 269 53.44 8.24 -21.85
N PRO A 270 52.43 9.13 -21.91
CA PRO A 270 52.35 10.31 -21.03
C PRO A 270 52.34 10.00 -19.54
N ILE A 271 51.79 8.85 -19.15
CA ILE A 271 51.73 8.44 -17.74
C ILE A 271 53.13 8.05 -17.26
N LEU A 272 53.87 7.29 -18.10
CA LEU A 272 55.23 6.83 -17.77
C LEU A 272 56.28 7.94 -17.87
N THR A 273 56.05 8.94 -18.72
CA THR A 273 57.00 10.03 -18.97
C THR A 273 56.65 11.32 -18.24
N SER A 274 55.61 11.34 -17.41
CA SER A 274 55.15 12.57 -16.76
C SER A 274 56.24 13.18 -15.85
N SER A 275 56.65 14.40 -16.18
CA SER A 275 57.70 15.14 -15.46
C SER A 275 57.17 15.93 -14.25
N GLY A 276 55.95 15.63 -13.77
CA GLY A 276 55.26 16.42 -12.75
C GLY A 276 54.66 17.76 -13.23
N SER A 277 54.80 18.10 -14.52
CA SER A 277 54.19 19.29 -15.11
C SER A 277 52.67 19.15 -15.20
N ASN A 278 51.89 20.04 -14.57
CA ASN A 278 50.42 20.05 -14.62
C ASN A 278 49.88 20.64 -15.96
N ASN A 279 50.44 20.21 -17.09
CA ASN A 279 50.04 20.66 -18.43
C ASN A 279 48.97 19.72 -19.02
N HIS A 280 47.72 19.90 -18.59
CA HIS A 280 46.59 19.11 -19.05
C HIS A 280 46.26 19.32 -20.53
N ILE A 281 46.51 20.53 -21.05
CA ILE A 281 46.28 20.86 -22.47
C ILE A 281 47.14 19.95 -23.34
N GLY A 282 48.45 19.83 -23.05
CA GLY A 282 49.35 18.95 -23.78
C GLY A 282 48.92 17.48 -23.74
N LEU A 283 48.55 16.97 -22.56
CA LEU A 283 48.12 15.59 -22.37
C LEU A 283 46.82 15.29 -23.13
N PHE A 284 45.79 16.14 -22.98
CA PHE A 284 44.51 15.92 -23.64
C PHE A 284 44.58 16.13 -25.15
N SER A 285 45.38 17.09 -25.64
CA SER A 285 45.66 17.24 -27.08
C SER A 285 46.35 15.99 -27.66
N TYR A 286 47.32 15.41 -26.95
CA TYR A 286 47.96 14.16 -27.36
C TYR A 286 46.94 12.99 -27.40
N TYR A 287 46.05 12.89 -26.41
CA TYR A 287 44.97 11.91 -26.42
C TYR A 287 43.94 12.14 -27.52
N ILE A 288 43.64 13.39 -27.92
CA ILE A 288 42.81 13.65 -29.10
C ILE A 288 43.43 12.97 -30.32
N ILE A 289 44.73 13.17 -30.56
CA ILE A 289 45.39 12.61 -31.75
C ILE A 289 45.31 11.07 -31.74
N LEU A 290 45.58 10.44 -30.60
CA LEU A 290 45.43 8.99 -30.46
C LEU A 290 43.99 8.52 -30.65
N ASN A 291 43.01 9.26 -30.12
CA ASN A 291 41.60 8.93 -30.28
C ASN A 291 41.08 9.14 -31.71
N VAL A 292 41.60 10.14 -32.43
CA VAL A 292 41.35 10.31 -33.87
C VAL A 292 41.96 9.16 -34.66
N ALA A 293 43.14 8.67 -34.28
CA ALA A 293 43.73 7.48 -34.89
C ALA A 293 42.89 6.22 -34.60
N LEU A 294 42.35 6.06 -33.39
CA LEU A 294 41.39 5.01 -33.07
C LEU A 294 40.13 5.09 -33.94
N LEU A 295 39.56 6.29 -34.09
CA LEU A 295 38.42 6.53 -34.97
C LEU A 295 38.74 6.17 -36.43
N ALA A 296 39.93 6.54 -36.91
CA ALA A 296 40.40 6.19 -38.26
C ALA A 296 40.53 4.68 -38.42
N VAL A 297 41.10 3.96 -37.45
CA VAL A 297 41.16 2.49 -37.45
C VAL A 297 39.76 1.88 -37.45
N ALA A 298 38.84 2.42 -36.63
CA ALA A 298 37.44 1.99 -36.55
C ALA A 298 36.69 2.16 -37.88
N TRP A 299 37.12 3.09 -38.74
CA TRP A 299 36.59 3.25 -40.10
C TRP A 299 36.88 2.04 -41.00
N PHE A 300 38.03 1.39 -40.80
CA PHE A 300 38.47 0.23 -41.58
C PHE A 300 38.14 -1.10 -40.90
N LYS A 301 38.22 -1.17 -39.57
CA LYS A 301 38.09 -2.41 -38.77
C LYS A 301 37.36 -2.16 -37.45
N ALA A 302 36.27 -2.89 -37.23
CA ALA A 302 35.47 -2.84 -36.02
C ALA A 302 36.08 -3.71 -34.88
N TRP A 303 37.22 -3.32 -34.32
CA TRP A 303 37.87 -4.04 -33.20
C TRP A 303 37.44 -3.49 -31.83
N ARG A 304 36.47 -4.15 -31.19
CA ARG A 304 35.91 -3.73 -29.90
C ARG A 304 36.94 -3.51 -28.78
N PRO A 305 37.88 -4.45 -28.51
CA PRO A 305 38.84 -4.26 -27.42
C PRO A 305 39.74 -3.04 -27.60
N LEU A 306 39.99 -2.63 -28.83
CA LEU A 306 40.81 -1.47 -29.13
C LEU A 306 40.07 -0.16 -28.76
N ASN A 307 38.79 -0.07 -29.11
CA ASN A 307 37.96 1.09 -28.76
C ASN A 307 37.74 1.19 -27.24
N LEU A 308 37.54 0.05 -26.56
CA LEU A 308 37.38 0.01 -25.11
C LEU A 308 38.66 0.41 -24.39
N LEU A 309 39.84 0.00 -24.90
CA LEU A 309 41.14 0.41 -24.38
C LEU A 309 41.29 1.92 -24.39
N GLY A 310 41.04 2.56 -25.54
CA GLY A 310 41.09 4.01 -25.66
C GLY A 310 40.10 4.69 -24.71
N PHE A 311 38.87 4.18 -24.64
CA PHE A 311 37.82 4.73 -23.78
C PHE A 311 38.26 4.72 -22.32
N LEU A 312 38.79 3.59 -21.85
CA LEU A 312 39.30 3.44 -20.50
C LEU A 312 40.44 4.42 -20.24
N PHE A 313 41.47 4.49 -21.07
CA PHE A 313 42.57 5.43 -20.84
C PHE A 313 42.11 6.89 -20.86
N THR A 314 41.25 7.27 -21.81
CA THR A 314 40.81 8.65 -21.96
C THR A 314 39.99 9.11 -20.75
N PHE A 315 38.97 8.34 -20.36
CA PHE A 315 38.09 8.73 -19.26
C PHE A 315 38.67 8.42 -17.87
N VAL A 316 39.44 7.35 -17.68
CA VAL A 316 40.07 7.08 -16.37
C VAL A 316 41.16 8.11 -16.08
N VAL A 317 42.02 8.42 -17.05
CA VAL A 317 43.07 9.43 -16.85
C VAL A 317 42.45 10.83 -16.76
N GLY A 318 41.47 11.15 -17.61
CA GLY A 318 40.72 12.40 -17.51
C GLY A 318 40.04 12.57 -16.16
N GLY A 319 39.42 11.51 -15.63
CA GLY A 319 38.80 11.50 -14.30
C GLY A 319 39.81 11.61 -13.16
N ALA A 320 40.92 10.89 -13.23
CA ALA A 320 41.99 10.97 -12.24
C ALA A 320 42.61 12.37 -12.17
N TRP A 321 42.84 13.01 -13.34
CA TRP A 321 43.25 14.40 -13.40
C TRP A 321 42.17 15.34 -12.88
N GLY A 322 40.90 15.09 -13.23
CA GLY A 322 39.75 15.87 -12.74
C GLY A 322 39.62 15.88 -11.22
N ILE A 323 39.88 14.75 -10.56
CA ILE A 323 39.82 14.64 -9.09
C ILE A 323 41.03 15.31 -8.42
N SER A 324 42.22 15.22 -9.03
CA SER A 324 43.48 15.62 -8.39
C SER A 324 43.96 17.03 -8.72
N SER A 325 43.51 17.63 -9.83
CA SER A 325 44.16 18.82 -10.43
C SER A 325 43.23 19.82 -11.12
N TYR A 326 41.90 19.56 -11.14
CA TYR A 326 40.91 20.48 -11.70
C TYR A 326 40.62 21.64 -10.74
N ASN A 327 40.40 22.82 -11.30
CA ASN A 327 39.91 23.99 -10.58
C ASN A 327 38.96 24.77 -11.51
N PRO A 328 37.95 25.51 -10.99
CA PRO A 328 36.97 26.21 -11.82
C PRO A 328 37.57 27.16 -12.86
N GLU A 329 38.73 27.77 -12.58
CA GLU A 329 39.45 28.63 -13.53
C GLU A 329 39.89 27.91 -14.82
N LYS A 330 40.07 26.58 -14.78
CA LYS A 330 40.46 25.77 -15.93
C LYS A 330 39.26 25.35 -16.80
N PHE A 331 38.03 25.68 -16.42
CA PHE A 331 36.80 25.29 -17.11
C PHE A 331 36.87 25.50 -18.63
N SER A 332 37.25 26.70 -19.06
CA SER A 332 37.33 27.08 -20.49
C SER A 332 38.32 26.21 -21.28
N THR A 333 39.36 25.71 -20.62
CA THR A 333 40.37 24.85 -21.23
C THR A 333 40.02 23.36 -21.12
N THR A 334 39.20 22.93 -20.16
CA THR A 334 38.87 21.51 -19.92
C THR A 334 37.60 21.08 -20.64
N GLU A 335 36.56 21.91 -20.64
CA GLU A 335 35.24 21.61 -21.22
C GLU A 335 35.32 21.21 -22.71
N PRO A 336 36.09 21.91 -23.57
CA PRO A 336 36.20 21.53 -24.98
C PRO A 336 36.78 20.13 -25.18
N PHE A 337 37.73 19.70 -24.33
CA PHE A 337 38.29 18.34 -24.42
C PHE A 337 37.26 17.28 -24.07
N LEU A 338 36.46 17.49 -23.03
CA LEU A 338 35.40 16.56 -22.63
C LEU A 338 34.36 16.40 -23.76
N ILE A 339 33.95 17.52 -24.37
CA ILE A 339 33.03 17.51 -25.53
C ILE A 339 33.64 16.76 -26.71
N ILE A 340 34.91 17.02 -27.04
CA ILE A 340 35.60 16.33 -28.15
C ILE A 340 35.71 14.83 -27.88
N PHE A 341 36.11 14.41 -26.68
CA PHE A 341 36.17 13.00 -26.32
C PHE A 341 34.79 12.34 -26.38
N PHE A 342 33.75 12.99 -25.85
CA PHE A 342 32.38 12.53 -25.96
C PHE A 342 31.96 12.32 -27.43
N ILE A 343 32.17 13.31 -28.31
CA ILE A 343 31.83 13.23 -29.73
C ILE A 343 32.64 12.12 -30.44
N LEU A 344 33.95 12.03 -30.20
CA LEU A 344 34.81 11.00 -30.79
C LEU A 344 34.32 9.60 -30.43
N TYR A 345 33.99 9.36 -29.16
CA TYR A 345 33.56 8.04 -28.71
C TYR A 345 32.12 7.69 -29.13
N VAL A 346 31.21 8.66 -29.21
CA VAL A 346 29.90 8.46 -29.82
C VAL A 346 30.06 8.14 -31.32
N ALA A 347 30.95 8.85 -32.03
CA ALA A 347 31.24 8.58 -33.44
C ALA A 347 31.85 7.18 -33.65
N ILE A 348 32.78 6.75 -32.77
CA ILE A 348 33.32 5.39 -32.77
C ILE A 348 32.18 4.36 -32.57
N ALA A 349 31.27 4.57 -31.62
CA ALA A 349 30.15 3.66 -31.38
C ALA A 349 29.22 3.56 -32.60
N VAL A 350 28.92 4.67 -33.26
CA VAL A 350 28.09 4.71 -34.49
C VAL A 350 28.81 4.04 -35.66
N LEU A 351 30.09 4.33 -35.90
CA LEU A 351 30.88 3.70 -36.97
C LEU A 351 31.03 2.19 -36.75
N PHE A 352 31.25 1.79 -35.50
CA PHE A 352 31.32 0.38 -35.12
C PHE A 352 30.03 -0.34 -35.48
N ALA A 353 28.87 0.23 -35.17
CA ALA A 353 27.58 -0.35 -35.53
C ALA A 353 27.34 -0.41 -37.06
N LEU A 354 27.81 0.58 -37.82
CA LEU A 354 27.71 0.62 -39.27
C LEU A 354 28.59 -0.42 -39.99
N ARG A 355 29.74 -0.77 -39.42
CA ARG A 355 30.80 -1.58 -40.06
C ARG A 355 30.90 -3.01 -39.53
N GLN A 356 29.92 -3.49 -38.77
CA GLN A 356 29.94 -4.85 -38.22
C GLN A 356 30.01 -5.94 -39.29
N PRO A 357 30.81 -7.01 -39.05
CA PRO A 357 30.87 -8.14 -39.96
C PRO A 357 29.50 -8.84 -40.05
N PRO A 358 29.14 -9.42 -41.21
CA PRO A 358 27.78 -9.89 -41.51
C PRO A 358 27.23 -10.98 -40.58
N LYS A 359 28.09 -11.64 -39.78
CA LYS A 359 27.70 -12.65 -38.78
C LYS A 359 27.22 -12.06 -37.44
N LEU A 360 27.42 -10.76 -37.18
CA LEU A 360 27.07 -10.08 -35.92
C LEU A 360 26.01 -8.97 -36.12
N LYS A 361 25.17 -9.08 -37.16
CA LYS A 361 24.09 -8.11 -37.41
C LYS A 361 23.20 -7.98 -36.18
N GLY A 362 23.13 -6.77 -35.61
CA GLY A 362 22.21 -6.41 -34.53
C GLY A 362 22.82 -6.30 -33.13
N TYR A 363 24.13 -6.47 -32.95
CA TYR A 363 24.77 -6.31 -31.64
C TYR A 363 25.30 -4.88 -31.48
N VAL A 364 24.78 -4.06 -30.58
CA VAL A 364 25.40 -2.76 -30.27
C VAL A 364 26.47 -2.97 -29.19
N ASP A 365 27.62 -2.30 -29.28
CA ASP A 365 28.61 -2.34 -28.20
C ASP A 365 28.08 -1.57 -26.98
N GLY A 366 27.35 -2.28 -26.11
CA GLY A 366 26.73 -1.71 -24.92
C GLY A 366 27.71 -0.99 -24.01
N SER A 367 28.98 -1.41 -23.99
CA SER A 367 30.01 -0.79 -23.15
C SER A 367 30.29 0.66 -23.58
N LEU A 368 30.40 0.93 -24.88
CA LEU A 368 30.60 2.29 -25.38
C LEU A 368 29.28 3.06 -25.47
N LEU A 369 28.19 2.37 -25.84
CA LEU A 369 26.87 2.98 -25.97
C LEU A 369 26.39 3.62 -24.67
N PHE A 370 26.59 2.95 -23.54
CA PHE A 370 26.17 3.42 -22.22
C PHE A 370 27.33 4.00 -21.40
N GLY A 371 28.56 3.50 -21.60
CA GLY A 371 29.73 3.97 -20.83
C GLY A 371 30.13 5.40 -21.18
N VAL A 372 30.04 5.80 -22.45
CA VAL A 372 30.38 7.16 -22.89
C VAL A 372 29.45 8.21 -22.30
N PRO A 373 28.11 8.12 -22.45
CA PRO A 373 27.21 9.10 -21.83
C PRO A 373 27.37 9.12 -20.31
N LEU A 374 27.52 7.96 -19.66
CA LEU A 374 27.67 7.88 -18.20
C LEU A 374 28.96 8.56 -17.71
N ALA A 375 30.10 8.26 -18.35
CA ALA A 375 31.38 8.84 -17.96
C ALA A 375 31.42 10.34 -18.26
N ALA A 376 30.93 10.75 -19.44
CA ALA A 376 30.86 12.16 -19.82
C ALA A 376 29.91 12.95 -18.91
N SER A 377 28.72 12.44 -18.60
CA SER A 377 27.78 13.12 -17.70
C SER A 377 28.28 13.20 -16.27
N ALA A 378 28.99 12.18 -15.77
CA ALA A 378 29.58 12.21 -14.44
C ALA A 378 30.68 13.26 -14.32
N MET A 379 31.56 13.36 -15.32
CA MET A 379 32.57 14.41 -15.38
C MET A 379 31.95 15.79 -15.57
N GLN A 380 30.96 15.91 -16.44
CA GLN A 380 30.23 17.15 -16.65
C GLN A 380 29.63 17.64 -15.33
N TYR A 381 28.88 16.77 -14.63
CA TYR A 381 28.31 17.09 -13.33
C TYR A 381 29.37 17.60 -12.34
N ALA A 382 30.52 16.93 -12.25
CA ALA A 382 31.60 17.35 -11.36
C ALA A 382 32.15 18.75 -11.68
N ILE A 383 32.18 19.12 -12.97
CA ILE A 383 32.72 20.40 -13.47
C ILE A 383 31.74 21.56 -13.23
N ILE A 384 30.44 21.33 -13.38
CA ILE A 384 29.40 22.38 -13.45
C ILE A 384 28.33 22.33 -12.34
N LYS A 385 28.44 21.44 -11.34
CA LYS A 385 27.48 21.34 -10.22
C LYS A 385 27.28 22.65 -9.44
N GLU A 386 28.25 23.55 -9.46
CA GLU A 386 28.22 24.83 -8.75
C GLU A 386 27.66 25.97 -9.61
N VAL A 387 27.49 25.74 -10.91
CA VAL A 387 26.88 26.71 -11.84
C VAL A 387 25.37 26.58 -11.76
N GLU A 388 24.69 27.68 -11.46
CA GLU A 388 23.23 27.73 -11.39
C GLU A 388 22.61 27.19 -12.68
N TYR A 389 21.75 26.18 -12.56
CA TYR A 389 21.14 25.43 -13.67
C TYR A 389 22.10 24.75 -14.67
N GLY A 390 23.42 24.78 -14.45
CA GLY A 390 24.40 24.23 -15.38
C GLY A 390 24.14 22.76 -15.70
N VAL A 391 23.79 21.97 -14.67
CA VAL A 391 23.56 20.52 -14.82
C VAL A 391 22.29 20.25 -15.61
N ALA A 392 21.26 21.08 -15.44
CA ALA A 392 20.01 20.98 -16.19
C ALA A 392 20.25 21.26 -17.67
N PHE A 393 20.93 22.36 -18.01
CA PHE A 393 21.23 22.71 -19.39
C PHE A 393 22.14 21.68 -20.07
N SER A 394 23.14 21.15 -19.35
CA SER A 394 24.02 20.11 -19.88
C SER A 394 23.28 18.79 -20.14
N SER A 395 22.36 18.40 -19.24
CA SER A 395 21.51 17.23 -19.41
C SER A 395 20.55 17.41 -20.59
N LEU A 396 19.93 18.58 -20.72
CA LEU A 396 19.06 18.90 -21.86
C LEU A 396 19.83 18.91 -23.19
N ALA A 397 21.04 19.48 -23.22
CA ALA A 397 21.90 19.49 -24.41
C ALA A 397 22.28 18.06 -24.82
N MET A 398 22.67 17.21 -23.87
CA MET A 398 22.99 15.80 -24.13
C MET A 398 21.76 15.01 -24.59
N GLY A 399 20.59 15.25 -23.98
CA GLY A 399 19.32 14.67 -24.38
C GLY A 399 18.93 15.05 -25.83
N THR A 400 19.01 16.34 -26.14
CA THR A 400 18.75 16.88 -27.49
C THR A 400 19.71 16.28 -28.52
N PHE A 401 21.01 16.19 -28.19
CA PHE A 401 22.02 15.58 -29.05
C PHE A 401 21.68 14.12 -29.39
N TYR A 402 21.33 13.30 -28.39
CA TYR A 402 20.96 11.90 -28.63
C TYR A 402 19.63 11.75 -29.39
N LEU A 403 18.66 12.63 -29.18
CA LEU A 403 17.41 12.65 -29.95
C LEU A 403 17.66 12.99 -31.43
N ILE A 404 18.51 13.98 -31.72
CA ILE A 404 18.92 14.33 -33.10
C ILE A 404 19.65 13.16 -33.75
N LEU A 405 20.56 12.49 -33.05
CA LEU A 405 21.25 11.31 -33.55
C LEU A 405 20.30 10.13 -33.80
N ALA A 406 19.38 9.86 -32.87
CA ALA A 406 18.36 8.81 -33.03
C ALA A 406 17.52 9.06 -34.30
N TRP A 407 17.07 10.30 -34.49
CA TRP A 407 16.34 10.71 -35.68
C TRP A 407 17.18 10.55 -36.97
N GLY A 408 18.43 11.00 -36.95
CA GLY A 408 19.34 10.91 -38.10
C GLY A 408 19.66 9.46 -38.51
N ILE A 409 19.88 8.57 -37.54
CA ILE A 409 20.13 7.15 -37.78
C ILE A 409 18.87 6.46 -38.29
N TRP A 410 17.72 6.74 -37.67
CA TRP A 410 16.43 6.20 -38.12
C TRP A 410 16.15 6.56 -39.59
N LYS A 411 16.38 7.82 -39.96
CA LYS A 411 16.15 8.32 -41.32
C LYS A 411 17.11 7.70 -42.35
N LYS A 412 18.39 7.48 -42.00
CA LYS A 412 19.41 6.99 -42.95
C LYS A 412 19.52 5.47 -43.04
N ALA A 413 19.34 4.75 -41.94
CA ALA A 413 19.61 3.31 -41.85
C ALA A 413 18.37 2.45 -41.57
N GLY A 414 17.25 3.05 -41.15
CA GLY A 414 15.99 2.37 -40.90
C GLY A 414 16.14 1.13 -40.01
N GLU A 415 15.56 0.00 -40.45
CA GLU A 415 15.58 -1.29 -39.77
C GLU A 415 16.99 -1.84 -39.50
N LYS A 416 18.01 -1.50 -40.30
CA LYS A 416 19.37 -2.07 -40.14
C LYS A 416 20.06 -1.65 -38.84
N LEU A 417 19.75 -0.45 -38.32
CA LEU A 417 20.31 0.10 -37.08
C LEU A 417 19.23 0.42 -36.04
N ARG A 418 18.09 -0.27 -36.12
CA ARG A 418 16.94 -0.02 -35.26
C ARG A 418 17.29 -0.07 -33.77
N LEU A 419 18.06 -1.08 -33.34
CA LEU A 419 18.47 -1.21 -31.94
C LEU A 419 19.31 -0.02 -31.46
N LEU A 420 20.18 0.52 -32.31
CA LEU A 420 21.00 1.70 -31.99
C LEU A 420 20.16 2.97 -31.91
N ALA A 421 19.22 3.14 -32.85
CA ALA A 421 18.29 4.28 -32.84
C ALA A 421 17.37 4.25 -31.61
N GLU A 422 16.85 3.08 -31.24
CA GLU A 422 16.04 2.90 -30.03
C GLU A 422 16.85 3.18 -28.76
N ALA A 423 18.13 2.76 -28.71
CA ALA A 423 19.00 3.05 -27.57
C ALA A 423 19.34 4.55 -27.44
N PHE A 424 19.62 5.25 -28.55
CA PHE A 424 19.82 6.70 -28.53
C PHE A 424 18.54 7.46 -28.21
N LEU A 425 17.38 7.00 -28.67
CA LEU A 425 16.10 7.57 -28.28
C LEU A 425 15.89 7.43 -26.77
N ALA A 426 16.18 6.25 -26.20
CA ALA A 426 16.08 6.04 -24.76
C ALA A 426 17.04 6.96 -23.97
N LEU A 427 18.31 7.05 -24.37
CA LEU A 427 19.28 7.97 -23.76
C LEU A 427 18.82 9.43 -23.86
N GLY A 428 18.29 9.83 -25.02
CA GLY A 428 17.75 11.17 -25.25
C GLY A 428 16.61 11.53 -24.31
N ILE A 429 15.66 10.61 -24.13
CA ILE A 429 14.55 10.78 -23.18
C ILE A 429 15.05 10.82 -21.74
N ILE A 430 15.97 9.94 -21.35
CA ILE A 430 16.53 9.90 -19.99
C ILE A 430 17.20 11.23 -19.65
N PHE A 431 18.11 11.72 -20.50
CA PHE A 431 18.81 12.98 -20.22
C PHE A 431 17.89 14.21 -20.29
N SER A 432 16.89 14.19 -21.17
CA SER A 432 15.89 15.27 -21.23
C SER A 432 14.99 15.28 -19.98
N SER A 433 14.59 14.11 -19.47
CA SER A 433 13.84 14.00 -18.22
C SER A 433 14.70 14.42 -17.02
N LEU A 434 15.99 14.04 -16.98
CA LEU A 434 16.94 14.46 -15.93
C LEU A 434 17.16 15.97 -15.86
N ALA A 435 16.96 16.71 -16.95
CA ALA A 435 17.04 18.17 -16.92
C ALA A 435 16.02 18.81 -15.96
N ILE A 436 14.83 18.20 -15.81
CA ILE A 436 13.76 18.71 -14.93
C ILE A 436 14.16 18.63 -13.44
N PRO A 437 14.60 17.46 -12.90
CA PRO A 437 15.23 17.34 -11.59
C PRO A 437 16.32 18.34 -11.28
N PHE A 438 17.18 18.61 -12.26
CA PHE A 438 18.31 19.50 -12.06
C PHE A 438 17.92 20.98 -12.18
N ALA A 439 16.75 21.29 -12.75
CA ALA A 439 16.25 22.65 -12.88
C ALA A 439 15.29 23.03 -11.73
N LEU A 440 14.56 22.06 -11.18
CA LEU A 440 13.53 22.31 -10.17
C LEU A 440 14.00 21.89 -8.78
N ALA A 441 13.42 22.50 -7.74
CA ALA A 441 13.70 22.10 -6.37
C ALA A 441 13.39 20.60 -6.16
N PRO A 442 14.07 19.92 -5.22
CA PRO A 442 13.93 18.48 -5.01
C PRO A 442 12.48 18.01 -4.80
N ALA A 443 11.64 18.81 -4.16
CA ALA A 443 10.21 18.51 -3.96
C ALA A 443 9.42 18.47 -5.30
N HIS A 444 9.63 19.46 -6.16
CA HIS A 444 9.01 19.52 -7.49
C HIS A 444 9.50 18.42 -8.43
N THR A 445 10.74 17.97 -8.22
CA THR A 445 11.36 16.87 -8.96
C THR A 445 10.60 15.55 -8.76
N ALA A 446 10.36 15.19 -7.49
CA ALA A 446 9.66 13.95 -7.18
C ALA A 446 8.20 14.02 -7.62
N ALA A 447 7.56 15.18 -7.49
CA ALA A 447 6.22 15.40 -8.02
C ALA A 447 6.14 15.20 -9.55
N ALA A 448 7.15 15.67 -10.29
CA ALA A 448 7.27 15.44 -11.73
C ALA A 448 7.44 13.95 -12.05
N TRP A 449 8.31 13.22 -11.34
CA TRP A 449 8.44 11.76 -11.49
C TRP A 449 7.15 11.00 -11.17
N GLY A 450 6.38 11.46 -10.18
CA GLY A 450 5.06 10.89 -9.89
C GLY A 450 4.10 11.01 -11.08
N LEU A 451 4.02 12.20 -11.69
CA LEU A 451 3.21 12.44 -12.89
C LEU A 451 3.75 11.71 -14.13
N GLU A 452 5.06 11.65 -14.33
CA GLU A 452 5.67 10.84 -15.40
C GLU A 452 5.36 9.35 -15.20
N GLY A 453 5.43 8.85 -13.97
CA GLY A 453 5.05 7.48 -13.61
C GLY A 453 3.60 7.18 -13.98
N MET A 454 2.67 8.09 -13.66
CA MET A 454 1.28 8.02 -14.10
C MET A 454 1.16 8.03 -15.64
N GLY A 455 1.91 8.90 -16.33
CA GLY A 455 1.95 8.96 -17.79
C GLY A 455 2.45 7.66 -18.44
N LEU A 456 3.46 7.02 -17.83
CA LEU A 456 3.98 5.72 -18.27
C LEU A 456 2.99 4.59 -18.02
N ILE A 457 2.26 4.60 -16.90
CA ILE A 457 1.16 3.66 -16.65
C ILE A 457 0.07 3.82 -17.72
N TRP A 458 -0.32 5.06 -18.04
CA TRP A 458 -1.27 5.34 -19.10
C TRP A 458 -0.79 4.85 -20.47
N LEU A 459 0.45 5.17 -20.84
CA LEU A 459 1.05 4.80 -22.12
C LEU A 459 1.22 3.28 -22.24
N GLY A 460 1.71 2.62 -21.19
CA GLY A 460 1.88 1.18 -21.14
C GLY A 460 0.56 0.40 -21.18
N SER A 461 -0.53 1.00 -20.68
CA SER A 461 -1.89 0.46 -20.82
C SER A 461 -2.42 0.59 -22.25
N ARG A 462 -2.05 1.65 -22.98
CA ARG A 462 -2.41 1.83 -24.40
C ARG A 462 -1.61 0.93 -25.34
N GLN A 463 -0.33 0.73 -25.06
CA GLN A 463 0.59 -0.02 -25.92
C GLN A 463 0.67 -1.53 -25.59
N ASN A 464 -0.09 -2.00 -24.59
CA ASN A 464 0.00 -3.37 -24.07
C ASN A 464 1.44 -3.80 -23.71
N ARG A 465 2.20 -2.92 -23.06
CA ARG A 465 3.59 -3.18 -22.64
C ARG A 465 3.69 -3.19 -21.12
N LEU A 466 3.81 -4.38 -20.54
CA LEU A 466 3.91 -4.55 -19.08
C LEU A 466 5.16 -3.87 -18.50
N SER A 467 6.29 -3.93 -19.21
CA SER A 467 7.55 -3.29 -18.76
C SER A 467 7.39 -1.78 -18.54
N VAL A 468 6.67 -1.09 -19.43
CA VAL A 468 6.41 0.36 -19.32
C VAL A 468 5.51 0.66 -18.12
N ARG A 469 4.50 -0.19 -17.85
CA ARG A 469 3.60 -0.03 -16.69
C ARG A 469 4.33 -0.30 -15.37
N SER A 470 5.11 -1.37 -15.30
CA SER A 470 5.93 -1.71 -14.13
C SER A 470 6.95 -0.62 -13.85
N PHE A 471 7.59 -0.07 -14.88
CA PHE A 471 8.51 1.05 -14.74
C PHE A 471 7.79 2.31 -14.23
N GLY A 472 6.61 2.63 -14.76
CA GLY A 472 5.80 3.76 -14.27
C GLY A 472 5.41 3.61 -12.79
N LEU A 473 5.07 2.39 -12.34
CA LEU A 473 4.80 2.10 -10.93
C LEU A 473 6.05 2.24 -10.04
N LEU A 474 7.20 1.75 -10.51
CA LEU A 474 8.47 1.91 -9.80
C LEU A 474 8.88 3.38 -9.71
N LEU A 475 8.71 4.14 -10.78
CA LEU A 475 9.01 5.58 -10.81
C LEU A 475 8.11 6.35 -9.85
N TYR A 476 6.81 6.03 -9.81
CA TYR A 476 5.89 6.59 -8.82
C TYR A 476 6.28 6.24 -7.38
N ALA A 477 6.72 5.00 -7.11
CA ALA A 477 7.19 4.59 -5.79
C ALA A 477 8.49 5.32 -5.39
N ALA A 478 9.42 5.49 -6.33
CA ALA A 478 10.66 6.24 -6.11
C ALA A 478 10.38 7.73 -5.83
N ALA A 479 9.46 8.34 -6.57
CA ALA A 479 8.95 9.68 -6.31
C ALA A 479 8.38 9.79 -4.88
N GLY A 480 7.54 8.83 -4.48
CA GLY A 480 6.97 8.80 -3.14
C GLY A 480 8.01 8.68 -2.03
N PHE A 481 9.00 7.79 -2.22
CA PHE A 481 10.14 7.68 -1.30
C PHE A 481 10.87 9.03 -1.18
N PHE A 482 11.19 9.67 -2.29
CA PHE A 482 11.90 10.94 -2.28
C PHE A 482 11.15 12.04 -1.52
N VAL A 483 9.83 12.17 -1.71
CA VAL A 483 8.99 13.16 -0.97
C VAL A 483 8.97 12.91 0.54
N LEU A 484 9.08 11.66 1.00
CA LEU A 484 9.11 11.31 2.42
C LEU A 484 10.46 11.61 3.08
N PHE A 485 11.57 11.37 2.36
CA PHE A 485 12.93 11.45 2.94
C PHE A 485 13.61 12.82 2.75
N HIS A 486 13.07 13.69 1.89
CA HIS A 486 13.63 15.03 1.71
C HIS A 486 13.27 15.96 2.89
N HIS A 487 14.30 16.55 3.51
CA HIS A 487 14.15 17.51 4.60
C HIS A 487 13.49 18.79 4.06
N ARG A 488 12.60 19.39 4.85
CA ARG A 488 11.69 20.45 4.38
C ARG A 488 12.00 21.76 5.08
N ASP A 489 12.39 22.74 4.29
CA ASP A 489 12.52 24.11 4.75
C ASP A 489 11.14 24.73 5.02
N ILE A 490 11.14 25.73 5.90
CA ILE A 490 9.93 26.41 6.35
C ILE A 490 9.59 27.51 5.33
N GLU A 491 8.58 27.25 4.50
CA GLU A 491 8.00 28.26 3.60
C GLU A 491 6.83 28.99 4.29
N ALA A 492 6.71 30.30 4.05
CA ALA A 492 5.83 31.19 4.83
C ALA A 492 4.33 31.17 4.42
N LEU A 493 3.98 30.67 3.23
CA LEU A 493 2.60 30.70 2.72
C LEU A 493 1.89 29.35 2.93
N PRO A 494 0.75 29.30 3.66
CA PRO A 494 -0.04 28.08 3.83
C PRO A 494 -0.68 27.66 2.50
N PHE A 495 -0.67 26.35 2.21
CA PHE A 495 -1.27 25.75 1.00
C PHE A 495 -0.76 26.24 -0.36
N ALA A 496 0.19 27.18 -0.39
CA ALA A 496 0.83 27.68 -1.61
C ALA A 496 2.36 27.53 -1.52
N ASN A 497 2.81 26.41 -0.93
CA ASN A 497 4.21 26.06 -0.75
C ASN A 497 4.62 24.81 -1.54
N SER A 498 5.91 24.69 -1.81
CA SER A 498 6.50 23.60 -2.60
C SER A 498 6.13 22.20 -2.07
N PRO A 499 6.19 21.94 -0.74
CA PRO A 499 5.77 20.64 -0.20
C PRO A 499 4.30 20.33 -0.49
N PHE A 500 3.38 21.27 -0.24
CA PHE A 500 1.94 21.03 -0.45
C PHE A 500 1.60 20.74 -1.92
N ILE A 501 2.21 21.49 -2.86
CA ILE A 501 2.03 21.25 -4.29
C ILE A 501 2.50 19.83 -4.65
N SER A 502 3.63 19.39 -4.10
CA SER A 502 4.17 18.05 -4.33
C SER A 502 3.24 16.96 -3.82
N TYR A 503 2.66 17.15 -2.63
CA TYR A 503 1.62 16.28 -2.08
C TYR A 503 0.38 16.18 -2.99
N CYS A 504 -0.10 17.32 -3.49
CA CYS A 504 -1.25 17.36 -4.40
C CYS A 504 -0.94 16.65 -5.73
N MET A 505 0.23 16.88 -6.32
CA MET A 505 0.65 16.23 -7.57
C MET A 505 0.78 14.72 -7.39
N MET A 506 1.37 14.24 -6.30
CA MET A 506 1.44 12.82 -5.96
C MET A 506 0.05 12.21 -5.77
N ALA A 507 -0.85 12.92 -5.07
CA ALA A 507 -2.23 12.50 -4.90
C ALA A 507 -2.96 12.34 -6.24
N ILE A 508 -2.84 13.35 -7.12
CA ILE A 508 -3.42 13.34 -8.46
C ILE A 508 -2.86 12.19 -9.30
N ALA A 509 -1.53 12.03 -9.34
CA ALA A 509 -0.86 10.96 -10.07
C ALA A 509 -1.38 9.58 -9.63
N SER A 510 -1.53 9.38 -8.33
CA SER A 510 -2.01 8.11 -7.75
C SER A 510 -3.48 7.84 -8.05
N ILE A 511 -4.36 8.84 -7.89
CA ILE A 511 -5.80 8.70 -8.16
C ILE A 511 -6.05 8.45 -9.64
N LEU A 512 -5.34 9.15 -10.54
CA LEU A 512 -5.45 8.92 -11.98
C LEU A 512 -4.87 7.56 -12.38
N SER A 513 -3.75 7.14 -11.79
CA SER A 513 -3.20 5.80 -12.00
C SER A 513 -4.19 4.72 -11.58
N ALA A 514 -4.87 4.90 -10.44
CA ALA A 514 -5.92 3.99 -10.00
C ALA A 514 -7.07 3.91 -11.01
N PHE A 515 -7.52 5.06 -11.54
CA PHE A 515 -8.57 5.11 -12.55
C PHE A 515 -8.16 4.40 -13.86
N ILE A 516 -6.92 4.59 -14.30
CA ILE A 516 -6.36 3.94 -15.50
C ILE A 516 -6.31 2.43 -15.30
N LEU A 517 -5.80 1.96 -14.16
CA LEU A 517 -5.67 0.53 -13.84
C LEU A 517 -7.03 -0.15 -13.64
N TYR A 518 -8.02 0.59 -13.13
CA TYR A 518 -9.38 0.10 -12.98
C TYR A 518 -10.05 -0.21 -14.32
N LYS A 519 -9.85 0.65 -15.33
CA LYS A 519 -10.46 0.45 -16.65
C LYS A 519 -9.89 -0.80 -17.34
N PRO A 520 -10.74 -1.61 -18.00
CA PRO A 520 -10.25 -2.76 -18.76
C PRO A 520 -9.45 -2.28 -19.98
N PHE A 521 -8.28 -2.88 -20.22
CA PHE A 521 -7.43 -2.65 -21.39
C PHE A 521 -6.76 -3.95 -21.84
N ALA A 522 -6.30 -3.99 -23.09
CA ALA A 522 -5.70 -5.17 -23.70
C ALA A 522 -4.41 -5.60 -22.96
N GLY A 523 -4.34 -6.86 -22.56
CA GLY A 523 -3.22 -7.46 -21.83
C GLY A 523 -3.02 -6.95 -20.39
N ARG A 524 -4.08 -6.46 -19.76
CA ARG A 524 -4.16 -6.23 -18.31
C ARG A 524 -4.04 -7.56 -17.55
N LYS A 525 -3.16 -7.61 -16.55
CA LYS A 525 -3.01 -8.75 -15.63
C LYS A 525 -4.00 -8.66 -14.46
N ALA A 526 -4.39 -9.79 -13.89
CA ALA A 526 -5.35 -9.83 -12.78
C ALA A 526 -4.90 -9.05 -11.54
N TRP A 527 -3.59 -9.02 -11.25
CA TRP A 527 -3.04 -8.28 -10.11
C TRP A 527 -3.08 -6.75 -10.30
N GLU A 528 -3.08 -6.26 -11.55
CA GLU A 528 -3.17 -4.82 -11.85
C GLU A 528 -4.54 -4.26 -11.45
N GLU A 529 -5.59 -5.09 -11.48
CA GLU A 529 -6.93 -4.73 -11.01
C GLU A 529 -6.96 -4.54 -9.48
N THR A 530 -6.30 -5.44 -8.73
CA THR A 530 -6.13 -5.29 -7.28
C THR A 530 -5.21 -4.14 -6.88
N LEU A 531 -4.40 -3.62 -7.79
CA LEU A 531 -3.52 -2.47 -7.52
C LEU A 531 -4.27 -1.13 -7.60
N SER A 532 -5.37 -1.05 -8.36
CA SER A 532 -6.23 0.13 -8.43
C SER A 532 -6.63 0.67 -7.04
N PRO A 533 -7.26 -0.12 -6.13
CA PRO A 533 -7.62 0.40 -4.81
C PRO A 533 -6.40 0.82 -3.98
N PHE A 534 -5.25 0.16 -4.14
CA PHE A 534 -4.02 0.53 -3.45
C PHE A 534 -3.48 1.89 -3.90
N MET A 535 -3.45 2.15 -5.21
CA MET A 535 -3.07 3.47 -5.76
C MET A 535 -4.05 4.56 -5.30
N LEU A 536 -5.34 4.27 -5.27
CA LEU A 536 -6.34 5.23 -4.83
C LEU A 536 -6.22 5.55 -3.32
N ILE A 537 -5.96 4.55 -2.48
CA ILE A 537 -5.63 4.75 -1.06
C ILE A 537 -4.36 5.60 -0.90
N THR A 538 -3.30 5.27 -1.63
CA THR A 538 -2.03 5.99 -1.55
C THR A 538 -2.21 7.46 -1.92
N GLY A 539 -3.04 7.75 -2.93
CA GLY A 539 -3.36 9.12 -3.33
C GLY A 539 -4.07 9.91 -2.23
N LEU A 540 -5.01 9.28 -1.52
CA LEU A 540 -5.67 9.91 -0.37
C LEU A 540 -4.72 10.13 0.79
N ILE A 541 -3.82 9.19 1.07
CA ILE A 541 -2.80 9.37 2.12
C ILE A 541 -1.96 10.61 1.80
N TRP A 542 -1.53 10.78 0.54
CA TRP A 542 -0.79 11.97 0.13
C TRP A 542 -1.60 13.26 0.32
N LEU A 543 -2.87 13.27 -0.10
CA LEU A 543 -3.75 14.43 0.01
C LEU A 543 -3.99 14.83 1.47
N PHE A 544 -4.40 13.87 2.31
CA PHE A 544 -4.67 14.12 3.72
C PHE A 544 -3.39 14.48 4.48
N ASN A 545 -2.28 13.78 4.25
CA ASN A 545 -1.02 14.09 4.92
C ASN A 545 -0.53 15.50 4.56
N GLY A 546 -0.57 15.87 3.28
CA GLY A 546 -0.24 17.21 2.84
C GLY A 546 -1.10 18.27 3.51
N PHE A 547 -2.43 18.07 3.52
CA PHE A 547 -3.36 19.02 4.12
C PHE A 547 -3.22 19.12 5.66
N THR A 548 -3.20 17.98 6.36
CA THR A 548 -3.02 17.88 7.81
C THR A 548 -1.72 18.56 8.25
N GLN A 549 -0.61 18.39 7.52
CA GLN A 549 0.63 19.09 7.83
C GLN A 549 0.52 20.61 7.69
N GLN A 550 -0.20 21.11 6.68
CA GLN A 550 -0.42 22.55 6.51
C GLN A 550 -1.28 23.11 7.64
N VAL A 551 -2.39 22.43 7.96
CA VAL A 551 -3.30 22.83 9.06
C VAL A 551 -2.57 22.83 10.39
N PHE A 552 -1.86 21.74 10.71
CA PHE A 552 -1.14 21.64 11.97
C PHE A 552 -0.06 22.74 12.12
N ARG A 553 0.72 22.98 11.05
CA ARG A 553 1.83 23.94 11.10
C ARG A 553 1.37 25.40 11.19
N HIS A 554 0.27 25.77 10.52
CA HIS A 554 -0.15 27.18 10.40
C HIS A 554 -1.35 27.55 11.30
N PHE A 555 -2.20 26.58 11.65
CA PHE A 555 -3.44 26.81 12.41
C PHE A 555 -3.48 26.04 13.74
N GLY A 556 -2.51 25.16 14.00
CA GLY A 556 -2.41 24.39 15.25
C GLY A 556 -3.27 23.12 15.28
N ASN A 557 -3.17 22.40 16.40
CA ASN A 557 -3.83 21.10 16.57
C ASN A 557 -5.36 21.21 16.70
N GLU A 558 -5.86 22.34 17.19
CA GLU A 558 -7.28 22.55 17.50
C GLU A 558 -8.17 22.55 16.25
N TRP A 559 -7.63 23.02 15.12
CA TRP A 559 -8.33 23.06 13.82
C TRP A 559 -8.23 21.77 13.02
N LEU A 560 -7.44 20.80 13.49
CA LEU A 560 -7.10 19.61 12.71
C LEU A 560 -8.31 18.73 12.44
N THR A 561 -9.15 18.50 13.44
CA THR A 561 -10.33 17.65 13.36
C THR A 561 -11.35 18.22 12.38
N SER A 562 -11.78 19.48 12.59
CA SER A 562 -12.74 20.17 11.73
C SER A 562 -12.25 20.26 10.29
N SER A 563 -10.98 20.63 10.09
CA SER A 563 -10.43 20.76 8.73
C SER A 563 -10.32 19.40 8.02
N SER A 564 -10.00 18.32 8.73
CA SER A 564 -9.91 16.97 8.16
C SER A 564 -11.29 16.42 7.77
N ILE A 565 -12.32 16.67 8.60
CA ILE A 565 -13.72 16.30 8.28
C ILE A 565 -14.22 17.09 7.06
N LEU A 566 -13.88 18.38 6.97
CA LEU A 566 -14.23 19.21 5.81
C LEU A 566 -13.58 18.67 4.53
N LEU A 567 -12.28 18.38 4.55
CA LEU A 567 -11.57 17.77 3.42
C LEU A 567 -12.20 16.43 3.03
N ALA A 568 -12.50 15.56 4.00
CA ALA A 568 -13.15 14.28 3.75
C ALA A 568 -14.52 14.44 3.08
N SER A 569 -15.29 15.46 3.50
CA SER A 569 -16.59 15.77 2.91
C SER A 569 -16.43 16.20 1.44
N MET A 570 -15.49 17.10 1.15
CA MET A 570 -15.19 17.54 -0.21
C MET A 570 -14.72 16.39 -1.11
N VAL A 571 -13.84 15.53 -0.59
CA VAL A 571 -13.35 14.34 -1.29
C VAL A 571 -14.51 13.38 -1.60
N SER A 572 -15.38 13.12 -0.61
CA SER A 572 -16.56 12.26 -0.79
C SER A 572 -17.48 12.79 -1.90
N ILE A 573 -17.77 14.10 -1.89
CA ILE A 573 -18.57 14.76 -2.95
C ILE A 573 -17.91 14.56 -4.32
N GLY A 574 -16.61 14.82 -4.43
CA GLY A 574 -15.85 14.66 -5.67
C GLY A 574 -15.92 13.23 -6.22
N PHE A 575 -15.78 12.22 -5.35
CA PHE A 575 -15.87 10.81 -5.75
C PHE A 575 -17.29 10.39 -6.14
N VAL A 576 -18.33 10.84 -5.44
CA VAL A 576 -19.73 10.59 -5.84
C VAL A 576 -20.01 11.16 -7.23
N ILE A 577 -19.59 12.40 -7.50
CA ILE A 577 -19.73 13.04 -8.82
C ILE A 577 -18.97 12.25 -9.89
N THR A 578 -17.74 11.82 -9.57
CA THR A 578 -16.88 11.06 -10.49
C THR A 578 -17.49 9.70 -10.83
N VAL A 579 -18.02 8.98 -9.83
CA VAL A 579 -18.68 7.68 -10.04
C VAL A 579 -19.89 7.82 -10.96
N LYS A 580 -20.75 8.82 -10.71
CA LYS A 580 -21.92 9.08 -11.56
C LYS A 580 -21.59 9.39 -13.02
N ARG A 581 -20.43 10.01 -13.26
CA ARG A 581 -19.98 10.36 -14.62
C ARG A 581 -19.18 9.23 -15.30
N SER A 582 -18.68 8.28 -14.53
CA SER A 582 -17.83 7.20 -15.05
C SER A 582 -18.66 6.07 -15.65
N LYS A 583 -18.32 5.65 -16.88
CA LYS A 583 -18.90 4.46 -17.54
C LYS A 583 -17.78 3.50 -17.97
N PRO A 584 -17.78 2.21 -17.55
CA PRO A 584 -18.63 1.61 -16.50
C PRO A 584 -18.40 2.23 -15.11
N GLU A 585 -19.34 2.05 -14.19
CA GLU A 585 -19.28 2.65 -12.85
C GLU A 585 -18.03 2.22 -12.08
N TRP A 586 -17.31 3.19 -11.51
CA TRP A 586 -16.08 2.91 -10.77
C TRP A 586 -16.38 2.38 -9.36
N GLN A 587 -16.59 1.06 -9.24
CA GLN A 587 -17.02 0.44 -7.99
C GLN A 587 -16.07 0.69 -6.81
N HIS A 588 -14.76 0.79 -7.04
CA HIS A 588 -13.78 1.02 -5.97
C HIS A 588 -13.92 2.40 -5.31
N ALA A 589 -14.40 3.41 -6.06
CA ALA A 589 -14.56 4.76 -5.51
C ALA A 589 -15.69 4.83 -4.47
N TRP A 590 -16.68 3.93 -4.49
CA TRP A 590 -17.71 3.86 -3.44
C TRP A 590 -17.14 3.53 -2.06
N TYR A 591 -16.03 2.80 -1.97
CA TYR A 591 -15.35 2.55 -0.69
C TYR A 591 -14.82 3.84 -0.06
N LEU A 592 -14.47 4.85 -0.87
CA LEU A 592 -14.00 6.14 -0.38
C LEU A 592 -15.12 7.03 0.12
N VAL A 593 -16.25 6.98 -0.58
CA VAL A 593 -17.46 7.70 -0.18
C VAL A 593 -17.89 7.29 1.23
N ILE A 594 -17.74 6.00 1.55
CA ILE A 594 -18.01 5.44 2.88
C ILE A 594 -16.91 5.80 3.90
N GLY A 595 -15.69 6.08 3.44
CA GLY A 595 -14.57 6.51 4.27
C GLY A 595 -14.85 7.78 5.08
N LEU A 596 -15.77 8.64 4.61
CA LEU A 596 -16.22 9.83 5.33
C LEU A 596 -16.74 9.48 6.74
N LEU A 597 -17.55 8.43 6.87
CA LEU A 597 -18.06 7.99 8.17
C LEU A 597 -16.92 7.62 9.13
N GLY A 598 -15.91 6.91 8.62
CA GLY A 598 -14.74 6.52 9.41
C GLY A 598 -13.95 7.71 9.91
N ILE A 599 -13.77 8.75 9.08
CA ILE A 599 -13.08 9.98 9.45
C ILE A 599 -13.91 10.79 10.47
N MET A 600 -15.23 10.83 10.33
CA MET A 600 -16.09 11.50 11.32
C MET A 600 -16.05 10.78 12.69
N ILE A 601 -16.10 9.44 12.71
CA ILE A 601 -15.95 8.65 13.95
C ILE A 601 -14.58 8.93 14.59
N PHE A 602 -13.50 8.84 13.79
CA PHE A 602 -12.15 9.10 14.28
C PHE A 602 -12.01 10.53 14.81
N GLY A 603 -12.56 11.52 14.09
CA GLY A 603 -12.56 12.92 14.52
C GLY A 603 -13.25 13.11 15.87
N LEU A 604 -14.42 12.48 16.07
CA LEU A 604 -15.13 12.53 17.34
C LEU A 604 -14.34 11.88 18.47
N LEU A 605 -13.71 10.72 18.21
CA LEU A 605 -12.86 10.03 19.18
C LEU A 605 -11.56 10.79 19.50
N SER A 606 -10.97 11.49 18.52
CA SER A 606 -9.74 12.26 18.71
C SER A 606 -9.94 13.48 19.63
N ASN A 607 -11.17 13.99 19.71
CA ASN A 607 -11.52 15.03 20.67
C ASN A 607 -11.63 14.48 22.11
N PHE A 608 -11.67 13.14 22.29
CA PHE A 608 -11.67 12.44 23.58
C PHE A 608 -10.24 12.33 24.12
N ASN A 609 -9.69 13.42 24.65
CA ASN A 609 -8.27 13.51 25.05
C ASN A 609 -7.98 12.89 26.45
N GLY A 610 -8.52 11.70 26.72
CA GLY A 610 -8.29 10.95 27.97
C GLY A 610 -8.92 11.54 29.25
N SER A 611 -9.43 12.77 29.22
CA SER A 611 -10.25 13.35 30.29
C SER A 611 -11.51 14.04 29.74
N PRO A 612 -12.70 13.79 30.30
CA PRO A 612 -13.94 14.45 29.88
C PRO A 612 -13.95 15.97 30.10
N GLN A 613 -12.95 16.52 30.82
CA GLN A 613 -12.86 17.93 31.19
C GLN A 613 -12.05 18.78 30.20
N LYS A 614 -11.15 18.17 29.42
CA LYS A 614 -10.33 18.87 28.41
C LYS A 614 -10.79 18.59 26.97
N ALA A 615 -11.96 17.97 26.82
CA ALA A 615 -12.46 17.49 25.56
C ALA A 615 -13.22 18.62 24.85
N TYR A 616 -12.83 18.97 23.62
CA TYR A 616 -13.51 20.02 22.85
C TYR A 616 -14.88 19.54 22.34
N ALA A 617 -15.87 20.44 22.33
CA ALA A 617 -17.17 20.14 21.72
C ALA A 617 -17.03 20.03 20.18
N PRO A 618 -17.83 19.18 19.50
CA PRO A 618 -17.92 19.13 18.05
C PRO A 618 -18.06 20.51 17.40
N SER A 619 -18.74 21.47 18.02
CA SER A 619 -18.93 22.82 17.46
C SER A 619 -17.69 23.73 17.46
N HIS A 620 -16.66 23.43 18.25
CA HIS A 620 -15.48 24.30 18.40
C HIS A 620 -14.63 24.35 17.12
N HIS A 621 -13.81 25.42 16.98
CA HIS A 621 -12.83 25.56 15.89
C HIS A 621 -13.41 25.30 14.49
N GLY A 622 -14.52 25.99 14.17
CA GLY A 622 -15.24 25.87 12.89
C GLY A 622 -16.14 24.63 12.77
N GLY A 623 -16.16 23.76 13.78
CA GLY A 623 -16.96 22.54 13.77
C GLY A 623 -18.47 22.76 13.68
N TRP A 624 -18.98 23.90 14.16
CA TRP A 624 -20.39 24.27 14.07
C TRP A 624 -20.93 24.32 12.63
N LEU A 625 -20.09 24.61 11.64
CA LEU A 625 -20.42 24.51 10.21
C LEU A 625 -20.04 23.14 9.63
N VAL A 626 -18.87 22.64 10.01
CA VAL A 626 -18.30 21.42 9.41
C VAL A 626 -19.14 20.18 9.70
N TRP A 627 -19.62 20.00 10.94
CA TRP A 627 -20.37 18.81 11.32
C TRP A 627 -21.73 18.71 10.61
N PRO A 628 -22.59 19.76 10.57
CA PRO A 628 -23.80 19.74 9.77
C PRO A 628 -23.52 19.50 8.28
N PHE A 629 -22.49 20.14 7.73
CA PHE A 629 -22.08 19.94 6.34
C PHE A 629 -21.62 18.50 6.06
N ALA A 630 -20.88 17.89 6.98
CA ALA A 630 -20.40 16.52 6.87
C ALA A 630 -21.56 15.51 6.95
N PHE A 631 -22.51 15.70 7.87
CA PHE A 631 -23.72 14.86 7.92
C PHE A 631 -24.59 15.03 6.67
N ALA A 632 -24.79 16.25 6.17
CA ALA A 632 -25.51 16.50 4.93
C ALA A 632 -24.84 15.78 3.73
N THR A 633 -23.50 15.85 3.67
CA THR A 633 -22.70 15.15 2.66
C THR A 633 -22.80 13.63 2.79
N LEU A 634 -22.73 13.11 4.02
CA LEU A 634 -22.82 11.68 4.32
C LEU A 634 -24.18 11.12 3.90
N TYR A 635 -25.27 11.77 4.31
CA TYR A 635 -26.62 11.36 3.94
C TYR A 635 -26.86 11.51 2.42
N TRP A 636 -26.42 12.61 1.81
CA TRP A 636 -26.51 12.74 0.35
C TRP A 636 -25.77 11.59 -0.35
N SER A 637 -24.59 11.21 0.14
CA SER A 637 -23.80 10.10 -0.39
C SER A 637 -24.49 8.74 -0.23
N TYR A 638 -25.13 8.50 0.92
CA TYR A 638 -25.90 7.28 1.17
C TYR A 638 -27.12 7.18 0.26
N ARG A 639 -27.81 8.30 0.02
CA ARG A 639 -28.91 8.35 -0.96
C ARG A 639 -28.43 7.93 -2.35
N GLN A 640 -27.21 8.28 -2.74
CA GLN A 640 -26.65 7.84 -4.03
C GLN A 640 -26.23 6.36 -4.01
N LEU A 641 -25.77 5.83 -2.87
CA LEU A 641 -25.49 4.40 -2.70
C LEU A 641 -26.78 3.57 -2.84
N ASP A 642 -27.90 4.04 -2.26
CA ASP A 642 -29.21 3.40 -2.38
C ASP A 642 -29.68 3.37 -3.84
N ILE A 643 -29.57 4.50 -4.54
CA ILE A 643 -29.97 4.62 -5.95
C ILE A 643 -29.12 3.72 -6.86
N SER A 644 -27.79 3.69 -6.64
CA SER A 644 -26.87 2.87 -7.45
C SER A 644 -26.90 1.38 -7.09
N LYS A 645 -27.56 1.01 -5.98
CA LYS A 645 -27.51 -0.34 -5.40
C LYS A 645 -26.07 -0.85 -5.20
N ALA A 646 -25.11 0.07 -5.03
CA ALA A 646 -23.73 -0.28 -4.76
C ALA A 646 -23.56 -0.65 -3.29
N LEU A 647 -22.79 -1.70 -3.01
CA LEU A 647 -22.43 -2.13 -1.65
C LEU A 647 -23.64 -2.49 -0.76
N LEU A 648 -24.74 -3.02 -1.33
CA LEU A 648 -25.96 -3.42 -0.62
C LEU A 648 -25.74 -4.12 0.73
N LYS A 649 -24.77 -5.04 0.79
CA LYS A 649 -24.42 -5.78 2.01
C LYS A 649 -23.99 -4.89 3.19
N TYR A 650 -23.39 -3.73 2.91
CA TYR A 650 -22.85 -2.83 3.92
C TYR A 650 -23.79 -1.67 4.24
N GLN A 651 -24.76 -1.35 3.37
CA GLN A 651 -25.65 -0.20 3.56
C GLN A 651 -26.36 -0.20 4.93
N PRO A 652 -26.98 -1.30 5.42
CA PRO A 652 -27.64 -1.30 6.72
C PRO A 652 -26.71 -0.87 7.87
N ILE A 653 -25.49 -1.41 7.89
CA ILE A 653 -24.48 -1.12 8.92
C ILE A 653 -24.07 0.36 8.88
N LEU A 654 -23.94 0.93 7.69
CA LEU A 654 -23.56 2.32 7.49
C LEU A 654 -24.64 3.28 7.98
N HIS A 655 -25.91 2.96 7.71
CA HIS A 655 -27.08 3.70 8.16
C HIS A 655 -27.23 3.67 9.70
N ILE A 656 -27.03 2.50 10.31
CA ILE A 656 -26.99 2.34 11.77
C ILE A 656 -25.86 3.19 12.37
N ALA A 657 -24.64 3.04 11.86
CA ALA A 657 -23.47 3.74 12.39
C ALA A 657 -23.56 5.27 12.24
N ALA A 658 -24.09 5.77 11.12
CA ALA A 658 -24.30 7.20 10.92
C ALA A 658 -25.33 7.78 11.90
N ALA A 659 -26.42 7.05 12.17
CA ALA A 659 -27.43 7.52 13.10
C ALA A 659 -26.94 7.48 14.56
N LEU A 660 -26.22 6.43 14.96
CA LEU A 660 -25.58 6.37 16.28
C LEU A 660 -24.53 7.48 16.44
N LEU A 661 -23.73 7.74 15.41
CA LEU A 661 -22.75 8.83 15.43
C LEU A 661 -23.42 10.20 15.60
N LEU A 662 -24.54 10.44 14.92
CA LEU A 662 -25.31 11.68 15.07
C LEU A 662 -25.82 11.85 16.51
N ILE A 663 -26.38 10.79 17.09
CA ILE A 663 -26.85 10.79 18.48
C ILE A 663 -25.68 11.09 19.42
N ILE A 664 -24.54 10.41 19.27
CA ILE A 664 -23.34 10.63 20.08
C ILE A 664 -22.83 12.07 19.94
N ALA A 665 -22.78 12.62 18.73
CA ALA A 665 -22.33 13.99 18.48
C ALA A 665 -23.26 15.03 19.14
N ILE A 666 -24.58 14.84 19.05
CA ILE A 666 -25.57 15.72 19.71
C ILE A 666 -25.43 15.60 21.23
N THR A 667 -25.35 14.37 21.76
CA THR A 667 -25.16 14.14 23.19
C THR A 667 -23.91 14.85 23.69
N TRP A 668 -22.79 14.73 22.97
CA TRP A 668 -21.55 15.40 23.34
C TRP A 668 -21.65 16.94 23.27
N GLU A 669 -22.28 17.48 22.24
CA GLU A 669 -22.43 18.93 22.09
C GLU A 669 -23.25 19.49 23.26
N GLY A 670 -24.37 18.85 23.60
CA GLY A 670 -25.19 19.34 24.70
C GLY A 670 -24.58 19.12 26.09
N THR A 671 -23.74 18.09 26.31
CA THR A 671 -23.01 17.98 27.59
C THR A 671 -22.03 19.14 27.76
N HIS A 672 -21.38 19.58 26.68
CA HIS A 672 -20.50 20.74 26.71
C HIS A 672 -21.28 22.03 26.99
N LEU A 673 -22.42 22.23 26.34
CA LEU A 673 -23.28 23.41 26.53
C LEU A 673 -23.83 23.50 27.97
N ILE A 674 -24.31 22.39 28.51
CA ILE A 674 -24.86 22.34 29.89
C ILE A 674 -23.76 22.61 30.90
N ARG A 675 -22.58 21.99 30.74
CA ARG A 675 -21.46 22.16 31.69
C ARG A 675 -20.90 23.60 31.72
N HIS A 676 -20.98 24.34 30.62
CA HIS A 676 -20.51 25.72 30.56
C HIS A 676 -21.53 26.74 31.12
N ASN A 677 -22.77 26.34 31.36
CA ASN A 677 -23.79 27.21 31.91
C ASN A 677 -23.81 27.12 33.45
N ALA A 678 -23.25 28.13 34.12
CA ALA A 678 -23.04 28.14 35.58
C ALA A 678 -24.33 28.05 36.44
N ASN A 679 -25.51 28.26 35.84
CA ASN A 679 -26.80 28.29 36.54
C ASN A 679 -27.56 26.95 36.51
N ILE A 680 -26.99 25.89 35.93
CA ILE A 680 -27.65 24.58 35.78
C ILE A 680 -26.96 23.56 36.68
N THR A 681 -27.74 22.78 37.44
CA THR A 681 -27.22 21.72 38.31
C THR A 681 -26.67 20.54 37.51
N ASN A 682 -25.79 19.74 38.14
CA ASN A 682 -25.23 18.55 37.51
C ASN A 682 -26.30 17.51 37.12
N ASP A 683 -27.48 17.51 37.75
CA ASP A 683 -28.56 16.56 37.49
C ASP A 683 -29.24 16.75 36.11
N TRP A 684 -29.18 17.96 35.55
CA TRP A 684 -29.56 18.19 34.14
C TRP A 684 -28.60 17.55 33.15
N LEU A 685 -27.32 17.42 33.51
CA LEU A 685 -26.34 16.72 32.69
C LEU A 685 -26.66 15.22 32.65
N PHE A 686 -27.12 14.64 33.76
CA PHE A 686 -27.67 13.28 33.77
C PHE A 686 -28.88 13.17 32.84
N ALA A 687 -29.86 14.09 32.95
CA ALA A 687 -31.05 14.12 32.10
C ALA A 687 -30.68 14.15 30.59
N TRP A 688 -29.73 15.00 30.22
CA TRP A 688 -29.32 15.18 28.84
C TRP A 688 -28.75 13.91 28.19
N PHE A 689 -28.07 13.03 28.91
CA PHE A 689 -27.55 11.79 28.32
C PHE A 689 -28.64 10.87 27.75
N ALA A 690 -29.88 10.94 28.26
CA ALA A 690 -31.01 10.19 27.73
C ALA A 690 -31.71 10.87 26.55
N VAL A 691 -31.76 12.21 26.54
CA VAL A 691 -32.62 12.98 25.62
C VAL A 691 -32.33 12.70 24.14
N PRO A 692 -31.08 12.78 23.62
CA PRO A 692 -30.81 12.50 22.21
C PRO A 692 -31.08 11.05 21.83
N SER A 693 -30.79 10.09 22.73
CA SER A 693 -31.06 8.67 22.52
C SER A 693 -32.56 8.38 22.44
N LEU A 694 -33.35 9.02 23.32
CA LEU A 694 -34.81 8.91 23.34
C LEU A 694 -35.44 9.52 22.09
N LEU A 695 -35.04 10.74 21.71
CA LEU A 695 -35.51 11.40 20.50
C LEU A 695 -35.12 10.60 19.25
N GLY A 696 -33.86 10.16 19.18
CA GLY A 696 -33.34 9.32 18.10
C GLY A 696 -34.16 8.04 17.95
N LEU A 697 -34.40 7.32 19.05
CA LEU A 697 -35.23 6.12 19.07
C LEU A 697 -36.65 6.43 18.57
N TRP A 698 -37.30 7.47 19.10
CA TRP A 698 -38.66 7.82 18.70
C TRP A 698 -38.76 8.21 17.21
N THR A 699 -37.75 8.91 16.68
CA THR A 699 -37.69 9.22 15.24
C THR A 699 -37.55 7.95 14.41
N MET A 700 -36.67 7.01 14.81
CA MET A 700 -36.48 5.73 14.10
C MET A 700 -37.76 4.88 14.10
N LEU A 701 -38.56 4.92 15.17
CA LEU A 701 -39.80 4.15 15.28
C LEU A 701 -40.96 4.74 14.48
N LYS A 702 -40.94 6.04 14.16
CA LYS A 702 -42.08 6.74 13.51
C LYS A 702 -41.80 7.21 12.09
N ALA A 703 -40.54 7.53 11.76
CA ALA A 703 -40.22 8.15 10.49
C ALA A 703 -40.38 7.17 9.33
N LYS A 704 -41.28 7.52 8.39
CA LYS A 704 -41.48 6.80 7.12
C LYS A 704 -40.78 7.48 5.93
N ILE A 705 -39.89 8.42 6.22
CA ILE A 705 -39.13 9.18 5.23
C ILE A 705 -37.70 8.62 5.12
N TRP A 706 -37.07 8.84 3.97
CA TRP A 706 -35.65 8.55 3.79
C TRP A 706 -34.83 9.35 4.83
N PRO A 707 -33.81 8.78 5.50
CA PRO A 707 -33.17 7.48 5.25
C PRO A 707 -33.81 6.27 5.96
N PHE A 708 -34.79 6.47 6.83
CA PHE A 708 -35.35 5.41 7.68
C PHE A 708 -36.19 4.39 6.89
N SER A 709 -36.90 4.84 5.86
CA SER A 709 -37.73 3.96 5.01
C SER A 709 -36.94 3.01 4.12
N SER A 710 -35.66 3.28 3.85
CA SER A 710 -34.84 2.43 2.97
C SER A 710 -34.24 1.21 3.67
N HIS A 711 -34.05 1.29 4.98
CA HIS A 711 -33.50 0.20 5.81
C HIS A 711 -34.27 0.07 7.13
N GLU A 712 -35.60 0.02 7.05
CA GLU A 712 -36.51 -0.01 8.20
C GLU A 712 -36.11 -1.10 9.21
N ASP A 713 -35.84 -2.32 8.73
CA ASP A 713 -35.40 -3.44 9.57
C ASP A 713 -34.14 -3.12 10.39
N ALA A 714 -33.17 -2.43 9.77
CA ALA A 714 -31.89 -2.12 10.40
C ALA A 714 -32.04 -1.08 11.53
N TYR A 715 -32.93 -0.11 11.32
CA TYR A 715 -33.25 0.91 12.32
C TYR A 715 -34.12 0.35 13.45
N LEU A 716 -35.15 -0.43 13.12
CA LEU A 716 -36.11 -0.99 14.08
C LEU A 716 -35.51 -2.11 14.94
N LEU A 717 -34.65 -2.96 14.36
CA LEU A 717 -34.08 -4.09 15.09
C LEU A 717 -32.74 -3.75 15.74
N ILE A 718 -31.78 -3.20 15.00
CA ILE A 718 -30.41 -3.07 15.51
C ILE A 718 -30.22 -1.73 16.22
N SER A 719 -30.47 -0.61 15.54
CA SER A 719 -30.27 0.73 16.13
C SER A 719 -31.14 0.92 17.36
N SER A 720 -32.43 0.59 17.25
CA SER A 720 -33.37 0.72 18.36
C SER A 720 -33.01 -0.17 19.54
N SER A 721 -32.59 -1.43 19.33
CA SER A 721 -32.12 -2.30 20.43
C SER A 721 -30.93 -1.69 21.19
N ILE A 722 -29.95 -1.14 20.46
CA ILE A 722 -28.78 -0.49 21.07
C ILE A 722 -29.21 0.71 21.90
N LEU A 723 -30.09 1.56 21.36
CA LEU A 723 -30.59 2.74 22.08
C LEU A 723 -31.46 2.35 23.28
N CYS A 724 -32.30 1.33 23.18
CA CYS A 724 -33.07 0.78 24.30
C CYS A 724 -32.12 0.30 25.42
N MET A 725 -31.05 -0.42 25.08
CA MET A 725 -30.06 -0.86 26.05
C MET A 725 -29.34 0.33 26.72
N ILE A 726 -28.96 1.35 25.95
CA ILE A 726 -28.36 2.58 26.48
C ILE A 726 -29.33 3.29 27.45
N LEU A 727 -30.60 3.40 27.09
CA LEU A 727 -31.64 4.02 27.93
C LEU A 727 -31.95 3.21 29.20
N LEU A 728 -31.92 1.87 29.13
CA LEU A 728 -32.05 1.00 30.30
C LEU A 728 -30.88 1.16 31.28
N VAL A 729 -29.64 1.14 30.75
CA VAL A 729 -28.43 1.36 31.56
C VAL A 729 -28.45 2.76 32.17
N TRP A 730 -28.83 3.77 31.39
CA TRP A 730 -29.01 5.13 31.87
C TRP A 730 -30.07 5.20 32.98
N GLY A 731 -31.19 4.50 32.83
CA GLY A 731 -32.26 4.46 33.83
C GLY A 731 -31.75 3.98 35.19
N LEU A 732 -30.97 2.90 35.21
CA LEU A 732 -30.30 2.41 36.42
C LEU A 732 -29.29 3.42 36.97
N PHE A 733 -28.51 4.05 36.10
CA PHE A 733 -27.53 5.06 36.50
C PHE A 733 -28.20 6.31 37.11
N SER A 734 -29.39 6.67 36.63
CA SER A 734 -30.17 7.82 37.14
C SER A 734 -30.53 7.67 38.63
N PHE A 735 -30.56 6.45 39.17
CA PHE A 735 -30.90 6.19 40.56
C PHE A 735 -29.85 6.73 41.54
N SER A 736 -28.61 6.95 41.06
CA SER A 736 -27.55 7.58 41.84
C SER A 736 -27.69 9.09 42.00
N SER A 737 -28.60 9.72 41.24
CA SER A 737 -28.83 11.17 41.25
C SER A 737 -30.03 11.55 42.12
N SER A 738 -29.87 12.63 42.89
CA SER A 738 -30.91 13.28 43.70
C SER A 738 -32.06 13.86 42.87
N GLY A 739 -31.86 14.01 41.56
CA GLY A 739 -32.87 14.57 40.64
C GLY A 739 -33.16 16.03 40.90
N ASP A 740 -32.19 16.81 41.36
CA ASP A 740 -32.29 18.25 41.56
C ASP A 740 -32.68 18.94 40.25
N ALA A 741 -33.76 19.71 40.31
CA ALA A 741 -34.41 20.31 39.15
C ALA A 741 -34.09 21.80 38.99
N ALA A 742 -33.29 22.41 39.88
CA ALA A 742 -33.00 23.84 39.84
C ALA A 742 -32.53 24.27 38.43
N PRO A 743 -33.06 25.39 37.87
CA PRO A 743 -33.91 26.40 38.51
C PRO A 743 -35.41 26.08 38.59
N LEU A 744 -35.88 24.93 38.09
CA LEU A 744 -37.27 24.51 38.20
C LEU A 744 -37.60 24.01 39.61
N PRO A 745 -38.84 24.18 40.10
CA PRO A 745 -39.26 23.59 41.36
C PRO A 745 -39.22 22.06 41.28
N TRP A 746 -38.68 21.42 42.31
CA TRP A 746 -38.68 19.96 42.38
C TRP A 746 -40.08 19.46 42.77
N LEU A 747 -40.70 18.71 41.87
CA LEU A 747 -42.00 18.07 42.07
C LEU A 747 -41.87 16.54 41.94
N PRO A 748 -42.51 15.75 42.82
CA PRO A 748 -42.53 14.29 42.70
C PRO A 748 -43.11 13.86 41.35
N LEU A 749 -42.48 12.90 40.67
CA LEU A 749 -42.85 12.38 39.35
C LEU A 749 -42.78 13.39 38.17
N LEU A 750 -42.61 14.68 38.45
CA LEU A 750 -42.57 15.75 37.44
C LEU A 750 -41.19 16.43 37.35
N ASN A 751 -40.17 15.93 38.06
CA ASN A 751 -38.80 16.36 37.81
C ASN A 751 -38.28 15.82 36.47
N PRO A 752 -37.26 16.46 35.87
CA PRO A 752 -36.76 16.08 34.54
C PRO A 752 -36.35 14.61 34.41
N LEU A 753 -35.75 14.00 35.45
CA LEU A 753 -35.34 12.59 35.40
C LEU A 753 -36.53 11.64 35.44
N ASP A 754 -37.54 11.93 36.27
CA ASP A 754 -38.77 11.14 36.37
C ASP A 754 -39.59 11.20 35.08
N ILE A 755 -39.72 12.38 34.48
CA ILE A 755 -40.37 12.54 33.16
C ILE A 755 -39.64 11.71 32.10
N LEU A 756 -38.31 11.74 32.09
CA LEU A 756 -37.51 10.94 31.15
C LEU A 756 -37.67 9.44 31.38
N LEU A 757 -37.66 8.97 32.63
CA LEU A 757 -37.93 7.56 32.94
C LEU A 757 -39.32 7.11 32.45
N GLY A 758 -40.34 7.93 32.68
CA GLY A 758 -41.69 7.69 32.16
C GLY A 758 -41.72 7.60 30.63
N LEU A 759 -41.08 8.56 29.94
CA LEU A 759 -40.98 8.55 28.47
C LEU A 759 -40.18 7.36 27.94
N ILE A 760 -39.12 6.94 28.63
CA ILE A 760 -38.34 5.74 28.29
C ILE A 760 -39.22 4.49 28.37
N LEU A 761 -39.98 4.32 29.46
CA LEU A 761 -40.90 3.19 29.61
C LEU A 761 -41.99 3.16 28.51
N VAL A 762 -42.58 4.32 28.18
CA VAL A 762 -43.53 4.44 27.07
C VAL A 762 -42.87 4.10 25.73
N THR A 763 -41.63 4.53 25.53
CA THR A 763 -40.90 4.28 24.28
C THR A 763 -40.48 2.82 24.14
N LEU A 764 -40.06 2.16 25.23
CA LEU A 764 -39.77 0.73 25.27
C LEU A 764 -41.02 -0.10 24.95
N PHE A 765 -42.16 0.27 25.51
CA PHE A 765 -43.45 -0.36 25.20
C PHE A 765 -43.84 -0.16 23.74
N TYR A 766 -43.69 1.06 23.20
CA TYR A 766 -43.99 1.36 21.80
C TYR A 766 -43.05 0.61 20.83
N TRP A 767 -41.76 0.51 21.16
CA TRP A 767 -40.79 -0.29 20.40
C TRP A 767 -41.16 -1.77 20.40
N TRP A 768 -41.58 -2.31 21.56
CA TRP A 768 -42.07 -3.68 21.67
C TRP A 768 -43.28 -3.95 20.78
N GLN A 769 -44.29 -3.08 20.79
CA GLN A 769 -45.44 -3.19 19.87
C GLN A 769 -45.00 -3.19 18.40
N ARG A 770 -44.10 -2.28 18.02
CA ARG A 770 -43.60 -2.19 16.64
C ARG A 770 -42.81 -3.42 16.18
N ILE A 771 -42.13 -4.11 17.10
CA ILE A 771 -41.47 -5.40 16.80
C ILE A 771 -42.50 -6.50 16.59
N GLN A 772 -43.57 -6.55 17.40
CA GLN A 772 -44.62 -7.58 17.27
C GLN A 772 -45.41 -7.46 15.97
N ASP A 773 -45.66 -6.23 15.51
CA ASP A 773 -46.40 -5.97 14.28
C ASP A 773 -45.57 -6.23 12.99
N HIS A 774 -44.29 -6.60 13.11
CA HIS A 774 -43.38 -6.68 11.97
C HIS A 774 -43.29 -8.10 11.38
N GLU A 775 -43.90 -8.31 10.21
CA GLU A 775 -44.09 -9.64 9.55
C GLU A 775 -42.80 -10.45 9.28
N GLN A 776 -41.64 -9.80 9.12
CA GLN A 776 -40.39 -10.45 8.72
C GLN A 776 -39.55 -11.06 9.85
N LEU A 777 -40.06 -11.10 11.09
CA LEU A 777 -39.37 -11.71 12.22
C LEU A 777 -39.84 -13.16 12.43
N PRO A 778 -39.15 -14.17 11.87
CA PRO A 778 -39.43 -15.57 12.20
C PRO A 778 -39.06 -15.77 13.68
N SER A 779 -40.06 -16.11 14.49
CA SER A 779 -39.91 -16.80 15.78
C SER A 779 -38.65 -16.45 16.59
N LEU A 780 -38.32 -15.16 16.72
CA LEU A 780 -37.34 -14.69 17.70
C LEU A 780 -37.97 -14.93 19.07
N ASN A 781 -37.79 -16.17 19.55
CA ASN A 781 -38.04 -16.76 20.86
C ASN A 781 -39.13 -16.03 21.66
N GLU A 782 -40.23 -16.70 21.99
CA GLU A 782 -41.28 -16.20 22.91
C GLU A 782 -40.73 -15.53 24.19
N LYS A 783 -39.47 -15.83 24.54
CA LYS A 783 -38.69 -15.26 25.65
C LYS A 783 -38.23 -13.80 25.49
N LEU A 784 -37.95 -13.30 24.28
CA LEU A 784 -37.48 -11.92 24.06
C LEU A 784 -38.53 -10.86 24.48
N PRO A 785 -39.82 -10.97 24.09
CA PRO A 785 -40.83 -10.02 24.53
C PRO A 785 -41.09 -10.10 26.03
N ILE A 786 -41.06 -11.31 26.62
CA ILE A 786 -41.18 -11.50 28.08
C ILE A 786 -40.05 -10.77 28.81
N ALA A 787 -38.80 -10.90 28.35
CA ALA A 787 -37.66 -10.23 28.96
C ALA A 787 -37.78 -8.70 28.93
N ILE A 788 -38.23 -8.11 27.81
CA ILE A 788 -38.41 -6.64 27.69
C ILE A 788 -39.49 -6.15 28.66
N ILE A 789 -40.62 -6.86 28.76
CA ILE A 789 -41.71 -6.51 29.67
C ILE A 789 -41.25 -6.65 31.12
N SER A 790 -40.56 -7.75 31.47
CA SER A 790 -40.03 -7.96 32.82
C SER A 790 -39.00 -6.90 33.21
N ILE A 791 -38.07 -6.56 32.32
CA ILE A 791 -37.06 -5.52 32.57
C ILE A 791 -37.71 -4.13 32.71
N SER A 792 -38.68 -3.81 31.85
CA SER A 792 -39.40 -2.53 31.92
C SER A 792 -40.24 -2.44 33.19
N GLY A 793 -40.90 -3.52 33.60
CA GLY A 793 -41.65 -3.61 34.85
C GLY A 793 -40.76 -3.46 36.09
N LEU A 794 -39.59 -4.11 36.09
CA LEU A 794 -38.61 -3.97 37.17
C LEU A 794 -38.04 -2.56 37.24
N LEU A 795 -37.76 -1.93 36.09
CA LEU A 795 -37.32 -0.53 36.03
C LEU A 795 -38.39 0.43 36.53
N ALA A 796 -39.67 0.21 36.17
CA ALA A 796 -40.80 1.00 36.68
C ALA A 796 -40.98 0.85 38.20
N PHE A 797 -40.84 -0.37 38.72
CA PHE A 797 -40.88 -0.61 40.16
C PHE A 797 -39.72 0.06 40.89
N ALA A 798 -38.50 -0.07 40.38
CA ALA A 798 -37.32 0.60 40.94
C ALA A 798 -37.47 2.12 40.89
N TRP A 799 -37.99 2.68 39.78
CA TRP A 799 -38.28 4.10 39.64
C TRP A 799 -39.20 4.61 40.76
N LEU A 800 -40.33 3.95 41.04
CA LEU A 800 -41.24 4.36 42.12
C LEU A 800 -40.57 4.37 43.51
N ASN A 801 -39.67 3.41 43.77
CA ASN A 801 -38.91 3.37 45.02
C ASN A 801 -37.92 4.54 45.11
N ILE A 802 -37.23 4.85 44.02
CA ILE A 802 -36.30 5.97 43.95
C ILE A 802 -37.03 7.31 44.07
N THR A 803 -38.25 7.44 43.54
CA THR A 803 -39.06 8.65 43.72
C THR A 803 -39.36 8.91 45.21
N ILE A 804 -39.57 7.86 46.02
CA ILE A 804 -39.70 8.00 47.49
C ILE A 804 -38.39 8.51 48.10
N PHE A 805 -37.24 8.00 47.66
CA PHE A 805 -35.94 8.47 48.15
C PHE A 805 -35.67 9.93 47.80
N ARG A 806 -36.02 10.35 46.58
CA ARG A 806 -35.91 11.75 46.15
C ARG A 806 -36.89 12.66 46.91
N LEU A 807 -38.12 12.20 47.15
CA LEU A 807 -39.11 12.91 47.98
C LEU A 807 -38.59 13.13 49.41
N ALA A 808 -38.05 12.07 50.03
CA ALA A 808 -37.44 12.14 51.35
C ALA A 808 -36.27 13.13 51.42
N HIS A 809 -35.47 13.20 50.35
CA HIS A 809 -34.36 14.15 50.26
C HIS A 809 -34.83 15.60 50.16
N HIS A 810 -35.71 15.91 49.21
CA HIS A 810 -36.10 17.29 48.90
C HIS A 810 -37.11 17.89 49.89
N HIS A 811 -38.04 17.09 50.42
CA HIS A 811 -39.11 17.58 51.30
C HIS A 811 -38.89 17.31 52.79
N PHE A 812 -38.07 16.30 53.13
CA PHE A 812 -37.83 15.89 54.52
C PHE A 812 -36.37 16.07 54.97
N GLY A 813 -35.51 16.67 54.12
CA GLY A 813 -34.15 17.05 54.47
C GLY A 813 -33.17 15.89 54.70
N ILE A 814 -33.51 14.68 54.25
CA ILE A 814 -32.66 13.49 54.42
C ILE A 814 -31.54 13.51 53.37
N ALA A 815 -30.27 13.38 53.76
CA ALA A 815 -29.18 13.38 52.80
C ALA A 815 -29.32 12.23 51.76
N TYR A 816 -29.19 12.54 50.46
CA TYR A 816 -29.29 11.56 49.38
C TYR A 816 -28.03 10.68 49.31
N SER A 817 -27.91 9.76 50.26
CA SER A 817 -26.86 8.76 50.32
C SER A 817 -27.42 7.46 50.91
N PRO A 818 -26.84 6.29 50.59
CA PRO A 818 -27.42 5.01 50.98
C PRO A 818 -27.70 4.90 52.49
N SER A 819 -26.73 5.24 53.34
CA SER A 819 -26.85 5.04 54.78
C SER A 819 -28.00 5.86 55.43
N PRO A 820 -28.12 7.19 55.24
CA PRO A 820 -29.23 7.98 55.76
C PRO A 820 -30.61 7.57 55.21
N LEU A 821 -30.69 7.19 53.93
CA LEU A 821 -31.95 6.79 53.31
C LEU A 821 -32.45 5.45 53.87
N PHE A 822 -31.57 4.45 54.01
CA PHE A 822 -31.95 3.14 54.52
C PHE A 822 -32.23 3.13 56.02
N ASN A 823 -31.61 4.01 56.81
CA ASN A 823 -31.84 4.09 58.26
C ASN A 823 -33.06 4.94 58.65
N SER A 824 -33.73 5.61 57.71
CA SER A 824 -34.88 6.46 57.99
C SER A 824 -36.19 5.67 58.11
N ALA A 825 -36.84 5.74 59.27
CA ALA A 825 -38.14 5.12 59.52
C ALA A 825 -39.24 5.62 58.55
N LEU A 826 -39.20 6.91 58.19
CA LEU A 826 -40.14 7.50 57.23
C LEU A 826 -39.96 6.91 55.83
N VAL A 827 -38.72 6.69 55.40
CA VAL A 827 -38.41 6.06 54.10
C VAL A 827 -38.83 4.59 54.11
N GLN A 828 -38.49 3.85 55.16
CA GLN A 828 -38.80 2.43 55.27
C GLN A 828 -40.30 2.14 55.26
N SER A 829 -41.07 2.91 56.02
CA SER A 829 -42.54 2.80 56.06
C SER A 829 -43.17 3.19 54.72
N SER A 830 -42.72 4.27 54.08
CA SER A 830 -43.21 4.70 52.76
C SER A 830 -42.96 3.66 51.67
N VAL A 831 -41.78 3.03 51.67
CA VAL A 831 -41.45 1.93 50.74
C VAL A 831 -42.32 0.70 50.98
N SER A 832 -42.57 0.33 52.24
CA SER A 832 -43.44 -0.80 52.60
C SER A 832 -44.88 -0.57 52.12
N ILE A 833 -45.41 0.65 52.29
CA ILE A 833 -46.74 1.04 51.78
C ILE A 833 -46.78 0.96 50.25
N LEU A 834 -45.75 1.46 49.57
CA LEU A 834 -45.65 1.39 48.11
C LEU A 834 -45.65 -0.06 47.62
N TRP A 835 -44.89 -0.95 48.25
CA TRP A 835 -44.84 -2.37 47.89
C TRP A 835 -46.19 -3.06 48.11
N ALA A 836 -46.88 -2.76 49.22
CA ALA A 836 -48.21 -3.30 49.51
C ALA A 836 -49.23 -2.87 48.44
N LEU A 837 -49.28 -1.57 48.13
CA LEU A 837 -50.18 -1.03 47.10
C LEU A 837 -49.85 -1.61 45.71
N THR A 838 -48.56 -1.69 45.36
CA THR A 838 -48.12 -2.28 44.09
C THR A 838 -48.53 -3.75 43.99
N GLY A 839 -48.35 -4.52 45.06
CA GLY A 839 -48.72 -5.94 45.11
C GLY A 839 -50.23 -6.16 44.90
N VAL A 840 -51.08 -5.37 45.58
CA VAL A 840 -52.54 -5.41 45.40
C VAL A 840 -52.95 -5.00 43.98
N LEU A 841 -52.37 -3.93 43.44
CA LEU A 841 -52.69 -3.48 42.08
C LEU A 841 -52.28 -4.52 41.02
N LEU A 842 -51.13 -5.18 41.19
CA LEU A 842 -50.66 -6.24 40.29
C LEU A 842 -51.57 -7.48 40.32
N THR A 843 -52.01 -7.93 41.51
CA THR A 843 -52.91 -9.10 41.61
C THR A 843 -54.30 -8.81 41.01
N ILE A 844 -54.85 -7.61 41.26
CA ILE A 844 -56.12 -7.17 40.65
C ILE A 844 -55.98 -7.05 39.12
N PHE A 845 -54.91 -6.44 38.63
CA PHE A 845 -54.67 -6.27 37.18
C PHE A 845 -54.47 -7.63 36.49
N ALA A 846 -53.67 -8.51 37.09
CA ALA A 846 -53.39 -9.84 36.57
C ALA A 846 -54.66 -10.70 36.50
N ASN A 847 -55.57 -10.60 37.48
CA ASN A 847 -56.86 -11.26 37.43
C ASN A 847 -57.74 -10.73 36.27
N ARG A 848 -57.80 -9.40 36.08
CA ARG A 848 -58.56 -8.79 34.97
C ARG A 848 -58.03 -9.16 33.57
N LYS A 849 -56.71 -9.39 33.44
CA LYS A 849 -56.05 -9.73 32.16
C LYS A 849 -55.80 -11.23 31.98
N GLN A 850 -56.17 -12.06 32.96
CA GLN A 850 -55.89 -13.50 33.01
C GLN A 850 -54.39 -13.84 32.88
N TRP A 851 -53.53 -13.00 33.47
CA TRP A 851 -52.07 -13.14 33.38
C TRP A 851 -51.47 -13.78 34.63
N ARG A 852 -51.45 -15.12 34.64
CA ARG A 852 -51.02 -15.92 35.80
C ARG A 852 -49.63 -15.58 36.32
N GLN A 853 -48.67 -15.26 35.44
CA GLN A 853 -47.30 -14.90 35.83
C GLN A 853 -47.24 -13.60 36.66
N ILE A 854 -48.01 -12.56 36.27
CA ILE A 854 -48.03 -11.27 36.99
C ILE A 854 -48.75 -11.41 38.34
N TRP A 855 -49.76 -12.29 38.42
CA TRP A 855 -50.47 -12.58 39.66
C TRP A 855 -49.52 -13.13 40.74
N PHE A 856 -48.66 -14.10 40.36
CA PHE A 856 -47.65 -14.64 41.28
C PHE A 856 -46.61 -13.59 41.71
N VAL A 857 -46.21 -12.68 40.81
CA VAL A 857 -45.30 -11.57 41.16
C VAL A 857 -45.95 -10.64 42.19
N GLY A 858 -47.21 -10.27 42.01
CA GLY A 858 -47.95 -9.44 42.96
C GLY A 858 -48.15 -10.14 44.32
N GLY A 859 -48.50 -11.42 44.31
CA GLY A 859 -48.62 -12.24 45.52
C GLY A 859 -47.30 -12.38 46.28
N ALA A 860 -46.19 -12.65 45.57
CA ALA A 860 -44.85 -12.73 46.17
C ALA A 860 -44.42 -11.39 46.78
N LEU A 861 -44.73 -10.26 46.15
CA LEU A 861 -44.44 -8.94 46.68
C LEU A 861 -45.20 -8.68 48.00
N LEU A 862 -46.48 -9.09 48.08
CA LEU A 862 -47.28 -8.98 49.31
C LEU A 862 -46.71 -9.84 50.44
N VAL A 863 -46.32 -11.09 50.15
CA VAL A 863 -45.65 -11.95 51.14
C VAL A 863 -44.34 -11.31 51.62
N LEU A 864 -43.59 -10.70 50.72
CA LEU A 864 -42.34 -10.01 51.06
C LEU A 864 -42.58 -8.79 51.95
N VAL A 865 -43.61 -7.98 51.68
CA VAL A 865 -44.01 -6.87 52.56
C VAL A 865 -44.34 -7.38 53.96
N VAL A 866 -45.11 -8.45 54.04
CA VAL A 866 -45.48 -9.06 55.32
C VAL A 866 -44.23 -9.55 56.07
N ALA A 867 -43.32 -10.25 55.38
CA ALA A 867 -42.05 -10.67 55.96
C ALA A 867 -41.19 -9.49 56.42
N LYS A 868 -41.12 -8.41 55.62
CA LYS A 868 -40.37 -7.19 55.96
C LYS A 868 -40.93 -6.51 57.22
N LEU A 869 -42.26 -6.36 57.30
CA LEU A 869 -42.93 -5.84 58.49
C LEU A 869 -42.51 -6.65 59.73
N PHE A 870 -42.53 -7.99 59.64
CA PHE A 870 -42.15 -8.87 60.75
C PHE A 870 -40.68 -8.81 61.16
N LEU A 871 -39.77 -8.71 60.20
CA LEU A 871 -38.33 -8.79 60.45
C LEU A 871 -37.71 -7.45 60.84
N ILE A 872 -38.23 -6.34 60.33
CA ILE A 872 -37.62 -5.01 60.46
C ILE A 872 -38.46 -4.09 61.35
N ASP A 873 -39.78 -4.04 61.14
CA ASP A 873 -40.63 -3.07 61.85
C ASP A 873 -41.14 -3.60 63.21
N LEU A 874 -41.18 -4.93 63.39
CA LEU A 874 -41.66 -5.60 64.60
C LEU A 874 -40.57 -5.95 65.62
N SER A 875 -39.29 -5.72 65.29
CA SER A 875 -38.18 -5.87 66.25
C SER A 875 -38.09 -4.72 67.27
N GLU A 876 -38.77 -3.59 67.03
CA GLU A 876 -38.74 -2.40 67.88
C GLU A 876 -40.02 -2.17 68.72
N ILE A 877 -41.05 -3.03 68.63
CA ILE A 877 -42.37 -2.82 69.27
C ILE A 877 -42.72 -3.92 70.28
N ASP A 878 -43.41 -3.52 71.35
CA ASP A 878 -43.92 -4.35 72.44
C ASP A 878 -44.80 -5.54 71.97
N THR A 879 -44.71 -6.65 72.71
CA THR A 879 -45.16 -8.01 72.36
C THR A 879 -46.65 -8.13 72.02
N LEU A 880 -47.49 -7.23 72.52
CA LEU A 880 -48.94 -7.25 72.32
C LEU A 880 -49.37 -6.62 70.98
N ALA A 881 -48.66 -5.56 70.54
CA ALA A 881 -48.87 -4.96 69.21
C ALA A 881 -48.48 -5.93 68.08
N ARG A 882 -47.55 -6.85 68.37
CA ARG A 882 -47.15 -7.94 67.47
C ARG A 882 -48.29 -8.89 67.16
N ILE A 883 -49.06 -9.31 68.17
CA ILE A 883 -50.22 -10.22 68.00
C ILE A 883 -51.35 -9.55 67.20
N VAL A 884 -51.66 -8.29 67.49
CA VAL A 884 -52.71 -7.54 66.75
C VAL A 884 -52.31 -7.32 65.29
N SER A 885 -51.03 -7.05 65.02
CA SER A 885 -50.51 -6.92 63.64
C SER A 885 -50.60 -8.23 62.86
N PHE A 886 -50.34 -9.40 63.49
CA PHE A 886 -50.53 -10.71 62.87
C PHE A 886 -51.99 -10.95 62.42
N LEU A 887 -52.95 -10.53 63.25
CA LEU A 887 -54.37 -10.72 62.97
C LEU A 887 -54.86 -9.80 61.84
N VAL A 888 -54.43 -8.54 61.84
CA VAL A 888 -54.74 -7.56 60.78
C VAL A 888 -54.13 -7.97 59.44
N VAL A 889 -52.87 -8.38 59.43
CA VAL A 889 -52.19 -8.86 58.20
C VAL A 889 -52.82 -10.14 57.67
N GLY A 890 -53.16 -11.10 58.55
CA GLY A 890 -53.87 -12.32 58.17
C GLY A 890 -55.24 -12.03 57.54
N LEU A 891 -55.99 -11.07 58.11
CA LEU A 891 -57.28 -10.63 57.57
C LEU A 891 -57.13 -9.91 56.22
N MET A 892 -56.05 -9.14 56.05
CA MET A 892 -55.74 -8.46 54.79
C MET A 892 -55.35 -9.45 53.67
N LEU A 893 -54.51 -10.45 53.97
CA LEU A 893 -54.15 -11.52 53.03
C LEU A 893 -55.38 -12.35 52.61
N THR A 894 -56.28 -12.63 53.56
CA THR A 894 -57.53 -13.36 53.30
C THR A 894 -58.47 -12.54 52.40
N SER A 895 -58.53 -11.23 52.61
CA SER A 895 -59.31 -10.31 51.76
C SER A 895 -58.77 -10.26 50.32
N ILE A 896 -57.44 -10.24 50.14
CA ILE A 896 -56.81 -10.26 48.80
C ILE A 896 -57.12 -11.58 48.08
N GLY A 897 -57.09 -12.72 48.78
CA GLY A 897 -57.49 -14.01 48.23
C GLY A 897 -58.96 -14.09 47.79
N TYR A 898 -59.85 -13.31 48.42
CA TYR A 898 -61.26 -13.21 48.03
C TYR A 898 -61.49 -12.30 46.81
N PHE A 899 -60.81 -11.14 46.74
CA PHE A 899 -61.05 -10.15 45.67
C PHE A 899 -60.25 -10.39 44.38
N ALA A 900 -59.18 -11.20 44.41
CA ALA A 900 -58.35 -11.48 43.25
C ALA A 900 -57.94 -12.97 43.16
N PRO A 901 -58.89 -13.88 42.82
CA PRO A 901 -58.60 -15.31 42.65
C PRO A 901 -57.55 -15.57 41.56
N LEU A 902 -56.90 -16.73 41.64
CA LEU A 902 -55.90 -17.17 40.67
C LEU A 902 -56.54 -17.36 39.28
N PRO A 903 -55.99 -16.78 38.19
CA PRO A 903 -56.48 -16.99 36.82
C PRO A 903 -56.40 -18.45 36.36
N GLU A 904 -57.38 -18.89 35.57
CA GLU A 904 -57.44 -20.25 35.01
C GLU A 904 -56.37 -20.47 33.91
N ASN A 905 -55.87 -21.70 33.76
CA ASN A 905 -54.81 -22.04 32.81
C ASN A 905 -55.42 -22.36 31.43
N THR A 906 -55.40 -21.43 30.48
CA THR A 906 -56.06 -21.56 29.16
C THR A 906 -55.39 -22.57 28.20
N GLU A 907 -54.46 -23.43 28.66
CA GLU A 907 -53.83 -24.48 27.85
C GLU A 907 -54.53 -25.85 27.94
N GLN A 908 -55.70 -25.95 28.57
CA GLN A 908 -56.50 -27.18 28.55
C GLN A 908 -57.67 -27.05 27.57
N THR A 909 -57.52 -27.68 26.42
CA THR A 909 -58.56 -27.93 25.41
C THR A 909 -59.73 -28.71 26.02
N PRO A 910 -61.00 -28.37 25.71
CA PRO A 910 -62.15 -29.12 26.17
C PRO A 910 -62.44 -30.31 25.24
N GLU A 911 -62.06 -31.53 25.64
CA GLU A 911 -62.53 -32.76 24.98
C GLU A 911 -62.42 -33.98 25.91
N GLU A 912 -63.36 -34.09 26.87
CA GLU A 912 -63.79 -35.39 27.45
C GLU A 912 -65.07 -35.21 28.28
N GLN A 913 -66.15 -34.80 27.61
CA GLN A 913 -67.53 -34.99 28.09
C GLN A 913 -68.39 -35.40 26.89
N ASP A 914 -68.18 -36.60 26.35
CA ASP A 914 -69.28 -37.43 25.85
C ASP A 914 -68.80 -38.86 25.60
N THR A 915 -69.10 -39.79 26.52
CA THR A 915 -69.53 -41.18 26.27
C THR A 915 -69.48 -41.99 27.57
N SER A 916 -70.56 -42.02 28.33
CA SER A 916 -70.98 -43.24 29.03
C SER A 916 -72.43 -43.14 29.52
N HIS A 917 -73.29 -43.77 28.73
CA HIS A 917 -74.53 -44.48 29.09
C HIS A 917 -75.85 -43.71 29.30
N VAL A 918 -76.73 -43.94 28.30
CA VAL A 918 -78.08 -44.56 28.35
C VAL A 918 -79.11 -43.95 29.31
#